data_AF-A0A929PV78-F1
#
_entry.id   AF-A0A929PV78-F1
#
_cell.length_a   1.000
_cell.length_b   1.000
_cell.length_c   1.000
_cell.angle_alpha   90.00
_cell.angle_beta   90.00
_cell.angle_gamma   90.00
#
_symmetry.space_group_name_H-M   'P 1'
#
loop_
_entity.id
_entity.type
_entity.pdbx_description
1 polymer ?
#
loop_
_entity_poly.entity_id
_entity_poly.type
_entity_poly.pdbx_seq_one_letter_code
_entity_poly.pdbx_strand_id
1 'polypeptide(L)'
;MSIKETNFKHVSYLWDDAEAAKLAGDEIALLIYRSNLLGADLRLTNYGGGNTSCKAQAKDPLTGQELEVMWIKGSGGDIGTLKKSGLAALYVDRLRSLKNVYRGLEHEDEMVELFNHTIYDLASKAPSIDTPLHGFLPFKHIDHLHPDAAIAIAAAKDGKQITADLFKGTIGWVDWQKPGFELGLQLKACLDANPGIRGIMLGSHGLFTWGDTAYESYVNTLEVIEQCAEYLEQNYGKKGPVFGGAKIESLDAEGRKKQAVALAPILRGFCSSKQNMIGHFTDDTRVLEFINSNDLTRLAPMGTSCPDHFLRTKISPLVLDLGKDEDLSDVEALKARLTPAFEAYRAMYTEYYETCKHPNSPAIRDANPVVILYPGVGMFTFAKDKQTARVAAEFYTNAINVMKGAEAISDYTSLPHQEAFNIEYWLLEEAKLQRMPKPKALTGRVALVTGSAGGIGKAIAKKFAEEGAVVVLNDMNAERLEGAGEEFKKLFGKDAYTTVVLDVTKADQIADAVATATLAFGGVDLIVNNAGLSISKTIADHAEKDWDLLYDVLVKGQFLVTQAATAVMKKQDIGGDIINIVSKNALVSGPNNAGYGSAKAAQLHLSRLNAAELGPDKIRVNVVNPDAVISDSNIWAGGWAEGRAKAYGVTVEELPAYYAKRTLLNEVILPVDIANACFAFAGGLLSKSTGNVLNVDGGVAAAFVR
;
A
#
# COMPACT_ATOMS: atom_id res chain seq x y z
N MET A 1 -43.08 -19.55 -1.72
CA MET A 1 -42.22 -20.60 -1.14
C MET A 1 -41.04 -19.89 -0.49
N SER A 2 -40.79 -20.16 0.79
CA SER A 2 -39.77 -19.51 1.61
C SER A 2 -38.38 -19.71 1.02
N ILE A 3 -37.72 -18.63 0.59
CA ILE A 3 -36.31 -18.58 0.18
C ILE A 3 -35.47 -18.85 1.43
N LYS A 4 -35.08 -20.10 1.66
CA LYS A 4 -34.10 -20.47 2.69
C LYS A 4 -33.21 -21.55 2.08
N GLU A 5 -31.90 -21.30 2.19
CA GLU A 5 -30.75 -22.11 1.74
C GLU A 5 -30.14 -21.71 0.38
N THR A 6 -29.59 -20.49 0.31
CA THR A 6 -28.64 -20.09 -0.74
C THR A 6 -27.25 -20.65 -0.44
N ASN A 7 -26.97 -21.87 -0.89
CA ASN A 7 -25.69 -22.54 -0.70
C ASN A 7 -24.69 -22.10 -1.80
N PHE A 8 -24.09 -20.92 -1.64
CA PHE A 8 -23.07 -20.40 -2.56
C PHE A 8 -21.70 -21.04 -2.26
N LYS A 9 -20.98 -21.47 -3.29
CA LYS A 9 -19.64 -22.08 -3.22
C LYS A 9 -18.54 -21.08 -3.55
N HIS A 10 -18.76 -20.20 -4.52
CA HIS A 10 -17.74 -19.29 -5.05
C HIS A 10 -17.88 -17.84 -4.58
N VAL A 11 -19.00 -17.48 -3.95
CA VAL A 11 -19.24 -16.17 -3.32
C VAL A 11 -19.66 -16.32 -1.85
N SER A 12 -19.47 -15.27 -1.05
CA SER A 12 -19.87 -15.27 0.36
C SER A 12 -21.26 -14.65 0.54
N TYR A 13 -22.19 -15.43 1.10
CA TYR A 13 -23.45 -14.89 1.61
C TYR A 13 -23.26 -14.35 3.03
N LEU A 14 -23.32 -13.03 3.17
CA LEU A 14 -23.04 -12.31 4.41
C LEU A 14 -24.25 -11.52 4.93
N TRP A 15 -25.40 -11.65 4.26
CA TRP A 15 -26.62 -10.94 4.65
C TRP A 15 -27.23 -11.51 5.94
N ASP A 16 -27.49 -10.62 6.89
CA ASP A 16 -28.12 -10.90 8.17
C ASP A 16 -29.50 -10.21 8.22
N ASP A 17 -30.55 -11.02 8.27
CA ASP A 17 -31.95 -10.55 8.29
C ASP A 17 -32.26 -9.70 9.53
N ALA A 18 -31.63 -9.99 10.68
CA ALA A 18 -31.85 -9.25 11.91
C ALA A 18 -31.20 -7.87 11.87
N GLU A 19 -30.01 -7.74 11.27
CA GLU A 19 -29.39 -6.44 11.03
C GLU A 19 -30.17 -5.63 9.98
N ALA A 20 -30.55 -6.26 8.86
CA ALA A 20 -31.35 -5.60 7.82
C ALA A 20 -32.70 -5.08 8.35
N ALA A 21 -33.36 -5.84 9.24
CA ALA A 21 -34.62 -5.45 9.84
C ALA A 21 -34.52 -4.17 10.70
N LYS A 22 -33.35 -3.90 11.33
CA LYS A 22 -33.12 -2.66 12.08
C LYS A 22 -33.04 -1.43 11.17
N LEU A 23 -32.76 -1.63 9.88
CA LEU A 23 -32.61 -0.58 8.87
C LEU A 23 -33.85 -0.42 7.99
N ALA A 24 -34.93 -1.15 8.28
CA ALA A 24 -36.15 -1.15 7.48
C ALA A 24 -36.75 0.27 7.36
N GLY A 25 -37.05 0.69 6.14
CA GLY A 25 -37.55 2.03 5.84
C GLY A 25 -36.45 3.10 5.62
N ASP A 26 -35.18 2.76 5.85
CA ASP A 26 -34.02 3.62 5.51
C ASP A 26 -33.22 2.99 4.35
N GLU A 27 -33.62 3.33 3.13
CA GLU A 27 -32.98 2.82 1.90
C GLU A 27 -31.50 3.23 1.78
N ILE A 28 -31.08 4.32 2.42
CA ILE A 28 -29.70 4.79 2.39
C ILE A 28 -28.85 3.94 3.34
N ALA A 29 -29.38 3.62 4.53
CA ALA A 29 -28.72 2.70 5.44
C ALA A 29 -28.63 1.28 4.86
N LEU A 30 -29.70 0.80 4.19
CA LEU A 30 -29.69 -0.49 3.49
C LEU A 30 -28.70 -0.52 2.32
N LEU A 31 -28.55 0.58 1.56
CA LEU A 31 -27.51 0.72 0.54
C LEU A 31 -26.12 0.56 1.16
N ILE A 32 -25.83 1.28 2.24
CA ILE A 32 -24.51 1.21 2.91
C ILE A 32 -24.26 -0.21 3.43
N TYR A 33 -25.26 -0.83 4.04
CA TYR A 33 -25.18 -2.21 4.52
C TYR A 33 -24.83 -3.17 3.38
N ARG A 34 -25.62 -3.18 2.30
CA ARG A 34 -25.35 -4.00 1.10
C ARG A 34 -23.96 -3.77 0.54
N SER A 35 -23.55 -2.50 0.42
CA SER A 35 -22.24 -2.11 -0.12
C SER A 35 -21.10 -2.72 0.69
N ASN A 36 -21.19 -2.64 2.02
CA ASN A 36 -20.18 -3.19 2.92
C ASN A 36 -20.10 -4.72 2.84
N LEU A 37 -21.24 -5.41 2.68
CA LEU A 37 -21.26 -6.86 2.48
C LEU A 37 -20.59 -7.27 1.16
N LEU A 38 -20.94 -6.60 0.07
CA LEU A 38 -20.35 -6.87 -1.25
C LEU A 38 -18.84 -6.56 -1.26
N GLY A 39 -18.42 -5.46 -0.62
CA GLY A 39 -17.01 -5.08 -0.52
C GLY A 39 -16.17 -5.91 0.46
N ALA A 40 -16.81 -6.69 1.34
CA ALA A 40 -16.10 -7.60 2.24
C ALA A 40 -15.56 -8.85 1.52
N ASP A 41 -16.16 -9.22 0.38
CA ASP A 41 -15.71 -10.33 -0.47
C ASP A 41 -14.95 -9.79 -1.69
N LEU A 42 -13.62 -9.81 -1.61
CA LEU A 42 -12.73 -9.29 -2.66
C LEU A 42 -12.79 -10.09 -3.99
N ARG A 43 -13.52 -11.22 -4.02
CA ARG A 43 -13.83 -11.93 -5.29
C ARG A 43 -14.93 -11.21 -6.07
N LEU A 44 -15.76 -10.40 -5.40
CA LEU A 44 -16.87 -9.67 -6.00
C LEU A 44 -16.42 -8.32 -6.55
N THR A 45 -15.49 -7.65 -5.87
CA THR A 45 -14.95 -6.35 -6.28
C THR A 45 -13.52 -6.14 -5.79
N ASN A 46 -12.77 -5.33 -6.53
CA ASN A 46 -11.42 -4.95 -6.16
C ASN A 46 -11.42 -3.88 -5.05
N TYR A 47 -10.28 -3.72 -4.36
CA TYR A 47 -10.12 -2.66 -3.35
C TYR A 47 -10.35 -1.27 -3.96
N GLY A 48 -11.33 -0.52 -3.43
CA GLY A 48 -11.73 0.79 -3.97
C GLY A 48 -12.51 0.75 -5.30
N GLY A 49 -12.75 -0.44 -5.84
CA GLY A 49 -13.51 -0.70 -7.06
C GLY A 49 -15.01 -0.91 -6.81
N GLY A 50 -15.78 -0.96 -7.89
CA GLY A 50 -17.24 -1.10 -7.88
C GLY A 50 -18.00 0.15 -7.40
N ASN A 51 -19.26 0.26 -7.82
CA ASN A 51 -20.20 1.29 -7.40
C ASN A 51 -21.56 0.68 -7.08
N THR A 52 -22.18 1.16 -6.01
CA THR A 52 -23.52 0.76 -5.60
C THR A 52 -24.39 2.01 -5.47
N SER A 53 -25.68 1.88 -5.80
CA SER A 53 -26.63 2.98 -5.65
C SER A 53 -28.00 2.52 -5.14
N CYS A 54 -28.73 3.45 -4.53
CA CYS A 54 -30.16 3.36 -4.35
C CYS A 54 -30.86 4.64 -4.85
N LYS A 55 -32.11 4.52 -5.30
CA LYS A 55 -33.01 5.63 -5.57
C LYS A 55 -34.11 5.63 -4.51
N ALA A 56 -34.25 6.74 -3.81
CA ALA A 56 -35.19 6.89 -2.70
C ALA A 56 -35.93 8.23 -2.82
N GLN A 57 -37.17 8.28 -2.31
CA GLN A 57 -37.90 9.55 -2.20
C GLN A 57 -37.27 10.42 -1.11
N ALA A 58 -37.07 11.70 -1.41
CA ALA A 58 -36.65 12.69 -0.44
C ALA A 58 -37.31 14.04 -0.73
N LYS A 59 -37.45 14.83 0.32
CA LYS A 59 -38.06 16.16 0.26
C LYS A 59 -37.05 17.20 -0.22
N ASP A 60 -37.33 17.86 -1.33
CA ASP A 60 -36.51 18.96 -1.84
C ASP A 60 -36.36 20.06 -0.77
N PRO A 61 -35.12 20.42 -0.36
CA PRO A 61 -34.92 21.49 0.61
C PRO A 61 -35.40 22.86 0.11
N LEU A 62 -35.54 23.06 -1.20
CA LEU A 62 -35.94 24.35 -1.78
C LEU A 62 -37.46 24.43 -1.99
N THR A 63 -38.07 23.37 -2.52
CA THR A 63 -39.49 23.38 -2.92
C THR A 63 -40.41 22.69 -1.93
N GLY A 64 -39.86 21.85 -1.04
CA GLY A 64 -40.61 21.02 -0.11
C GLY A 64 -41.40 19.89 -0.76
N GLN A 65 -41.21 19.63 -2.06
CA GLN A 65 -41.86 18.55 -2.80
C GLN A 65 -41.09 17.24 -2.61
N GLU A 66 -41.82 16.12 -2.57
CA GLU A 66 -41.21 14.80 -2.65
C GLU A 66 -40.71 14.54 -4.08
N LEU A 67 -39.47 14.10 -4.19
CA LEU A 67 -38.85 13.74 -5.46
C LEU A 67 -37.89 12.57 -5.28
N GLU A 68 -37.54 11.93 -6.40
CA GLU A 68 -36.59 10.83 -6.40
C GLU A 68 -35.14 11.35 -6.39
N VAL A 69 -34.38 10.94 -5.37
CA VAL A 69 -32.95 11.20 -5.23
C VAL A 69 -32.19 9.89 -5.37
N MET A 70 -31.14 9.90 -6.18
CA MET A 70 -30.19 8.80 -6.25
C MET A 70 -29.04 9.04 -5.29
N TRP A 71 -28.80 8.07 -4.41
CA TRP A 71 -27.63 7.98 -3.56
C TRP A 71 -26.69 6.94 -4.15
N ILE A 72 -25.46 7.34 -4.48
CA ILE A 72 -24.46 6.47 -5.10
C ILE A 72 -23.13 6.61 -4.37
N LYS A 73 -22.32 5.55 -4.34
CA LYS A 73 -20.92 5.64 -3.90
C LYS A 73 -20.19 6.76 -4.67
N GLY A 74 -19.69 7.75 -3.93
CA GLY A 74 -18.96 8.88 -4.50
C GLY A 74 -17.56 8.48 -5.03
N SER A 75 -16.96 9.38 -5.79
CA SER A 75 -15.62 9.16 -6.37
C SER A 75 -14.56 8.91 -5.29
N GLY A 76 -13.76 7.86 -5.49
CA GLY A 76 -12.64 7.48 -4.62
C GLY A 76 -13.03 6.78 -3.31
N GLY A 77 -14.31 6.42 -3.13
CA GLY A 77 -14.78 5.62 -2.00
C GLY A 77 -14.57 4.12 -2.22
N ASP A 78 -14.39 3.38 -1.13
CA ASP A 78 -14.38 1.92 -1.07
C ASP A 78 -15.74 1.42 -0.56
N ILE A 79 -16.38 0.50 -1.28
CA ILE A 79 -17.70 -0.01 -0.91
C ILE A 79 -17.65 -0.88 0.36
N GLY A 80 -16.51 -1.54 0.64
CA GLY A 80 -16.35 -2.39 1.83
C GLY A 80 -16.27 -1.61 3.14
N THR A 81 -15.99 -0.31 3.09
CA THR A 81 -15.88 0.59 4.25
C THR A 81 -16.76 1.83 4.11
N LEU A 82 -17.80 1.76 3.28
CA LEU A 82 -18.64 2.88 2.91
C LEU A 82 -19.39 3.44 4.12
N LYS A 83 -19.44 4.77 4.18
CA LYS A 83 -20.23 5.55 5.15
C LYS A 83 -21.10 6.54 4.37
N LYS A 84 -22.10 7.11 5.04
CA LYS A 84 -22.98 8.13 4.43
C LYS A 84 -22.21 9.32 3.85
N SER A 85 -21.14 9.76 4.51
CA SER A 85 -20.25 10.83 4.01
C SER A 85 -19.44 10.47 2.75
N GLY A 86 -19.44 9.19 2.36
CA GLY A 86 -18.86 8.70 1.12
C GLY A 86 -19.85 8.63 -0.05
N LEU A 87 -21.13 8.99 0.16
CA LEU A 87 -22.15 8.99 -0.89
C LEU A 87 -22.22 10.34 -1.61
N ALA A 88 -22.56 10.29 -2.89
CA ALA A 88 -23.05 11.42 -3.67
C ALA A 88 -24.57 11.30 -3.80
N ALA A 89 -25.30 12.38 -3.48
CA ALA A 89 -26.75 12.45 -3.63
C ALA A 89 -27.10 13.36 -4.81
N LEU A 90 -27.90 12.86 -5.76
CA LEU A 90 -28.23 13.58 -6.99
C LEU A 90 -29.74 13.55 -7.28
N TYR A 91 -30.27 14.69 -7.73
CA TYR A 91 -31.61 14.83 -8.29
C TYR A 91 -31.70 13.99 -9.58
N VAL A 92 -32.55 12.95 -9.58
CA VAL A 92 -32.63 11.99 -10.71
C VAL A 92 -33.16 12.65 -11.97
N ASP A 93 -34.15 13.53 -11.84
CA ASP A 93 -34.74 14.29 -12.94
C ASP A 93 -33.73 15.22 -13.61
N ARG A 94 -32.92 15.94 -12.82
CA ARG A 94 -31.86 16.82 -13.33
C ARG A 94 -30.75 16.02 -14.00
N LEU A 95 -30.29 14.93 -13.37
CA LEU A 95 -29.32 14.03 -13.98
C LEU A 95 -29.82 13.49 -15.32
N ARG A 96 -31.09 13.10 -15.41
CA ARG A 96 -31.70 12.64 -16.65
C ARG A 96 -31.84 13.75 -17.69
N SER A 97 -32.05 14.99 -17.26
CA SER A 97 -32.16 16.17 -18.13
C SER A 97 -30.84 16.56 -18.78
N LEU A 98 -29.70 16.10 -18.25
CA LEU A 98 -28.39 16.29 -18.90
C LEU A 98 -28.35 15.68 -20.31
N LYS A 99 -29.25 14.74 -20.65
CA LYS A 99 -29.39 14.21 -22.02
C LYS A 99 -29.70 15.29 -23.05
N ASN A 100 -30.37 16.36 -22.63
CA ASN A 100 -30.77 17.47 -23.52
C ASN A 100 -29.58 18.33 -23.96
N VAL A 101 -28.44 18.23 -23.25
CA VAL A 101 -27.23 19.02 -23.53
C VAL A 101 -26.05 18.15 -23.94
N TYR A 102 -26.20 16.81 -23.88
CA TYR A 102 -25.16 15.89 -24.31
C TYR A 102 -25.01 15.90 -25.84
N ARG A 103 -23.77 16.10 -26.31
CA ARG A 103 -23.45 16.30 -27.73
C ARG A 103 -22.79 15.08 -28.39
N GLY A 104 -22.61 13.99 -27.66
CA GLY A 104 -21.93 12.78 -28.12
C GLY A 104 -20.51 12.62 -27.56
N LEU A 105 -19.87 11.52 -27.95
CA LEU A 105 -18.62 11.02 -27.36
C LEU A 105 -17.44 12.00 -27.39
N GLU A 106 -17.36 12.85 -28.41
CA GLU A 106 -16.29 13.86 -28.52
C GLU A 106 -16.37 14.91 -27.40
N HIS A 107 -17.52 15.03 -26.74
CA HIS A 107 -17.81 15.98 -25.67
C HIS A 107 -18.04 15.28 -24.31
N GLU A 108 -17.66 14.01 -24.17
CA GLU A 108 -17.92 13.17 -22.99
C GLU A 108 -17.40 13.80 -21.69
N ASP A 109 -16.16 14.29 -21.69
CA ASP A 109 -15.50 14.82 -20.50
C ASP A 109 -16.18 16.12 -19.98
N GLU A 110 -16.90 16.86 -20.83
CA GLU A 110 -17.64 18.07 -20.44
C GLU A 110 -18.80 17.75 -19.47
N MET A 111 -19.34 16.53 -19.54
CA MET A 111 -20.48 16.11 -18.71
C MET A 111 -20.14 16.05 -17.22
N VAL A 112 -18.86 15.88 -16.88
CA VAL A 112 -18.44 15.68 -15.50
C VAL A 112 -18.60 16.93 -14.66
N GLU A 113 -18.36 18.11 -15.22
CA GLU A 113 -18.63 19.36 -14.53
C GLU A 113 -20.14 19.56 -14.33
N LEU A 114 -20.95 19.13 -15.30
CA LEU A 114 -22.40 19.26 -15.25
C LEU A 114 -23.07 18.39 -14.17
N PHE A 115 -22.42 17.31 -13.72
CA PHE A 115 -22.93 16.53 -12.59
C PHE A 115 -23.09 17.37 -11.32
N ASN A 116 -22.29 18.43 -11.14
CA ASN A 116 -22.41 19.33 -9.99
C ASN A 116 -23.75 20.09 -9.97
N HIS A 117 -24.36 20.34 -11.13
CA HIS A 117 -25.70 20.96 -11.21
C HIS A 117 -26.83 20.02 -10.80
N THR A 118 -26.51 18.74 -10.60
CA THR A 118 -27.48 17.69 -10.23
C THR A 118 -27.37 17.31 -8.76
N ILE A 119 -26.42 17.87 -8.00
CA ILE A 119 -26.22 17.58 -6.57
C ILE A 119 -27.45 17.99 -5.76
N TYR A 120 -27.93 17.06 -4.94
CA TYR A 120 -29.04 17.23 -3.99
C TYR A 120 -28.55 17.69 -2.61
N ASP A 121 -27.56 16.99 -2.05
CA ASP A 121 -27.01 17.28 -0.72
C ASP A 121 -25.67 18.01 -0.86
N LEU A 122 -25.54 19.21 -0.28
CA LEU A 122 -24.28 19.97 -0.31
C LEU A 122 -23.13 19.29 0.44
N ALA A 123 -23.43 18.33 1.33
CA ALA A 123 -22.44 17.48 1.98
C ALA A 123 -22.05 16.26 1.12
N SER A 124 -22.60 16.12 -0.09
CA SER A 124 -22.29 15.03 -1.01
C SER A 124 -20.81 14.97 -1.33
N LYS A 125 -20.30 13.73 -1.42
CA LYS A 125 -19.05 13.48 -2.11
C LYS A 125 -19.20 13.82 -3.60
N ALA A 126 -18.09 14.11 -4.27
CA ALA A 126 -18.09 14.30 -5.71
C ALA A 126 -18.66 13.05 -6.43
N PRO A 127 -19.61 13.21 -7.37
CA PRO A 127 -20.13 12.11 -8.18
C PRO A 127 -19.01 11.35 -8.90
N SER A 128 -19.12 10.02 -8.99
CA SER A 128 -18.22 9.21 -9.81
C SER A 128 -18.64 9.29 -11.28
N ILE A 129 -17.77 8.84 -12.18
CA ILE A 129 -18.11 8.86 -13.59
C ILE A 129 -19.12 7.78 -14.00
N ASP A 130 -19.33 6.77 -13.15
CA ASP A 130 -20.36 5.77 -13.38
C ASP A 130 -21.75 6.28 -12.96
N THR A 131 -21.87 7.49 -12.41
CA THR A 131 -23.15 8.08 -12.01
C THR A 131 -24.24 7.96 -13.09
N PRO A 132 -23.98 8.24 -14.39
CA PRO A 132 -24.97 8.05 -15.43
C PRO A 132 -25.41 6.60 -15.64
N LEU A 133 -24.51 5.62 -15.42
CA LEU A 133 -24.78 4.19 -15.57
C LEU A 133 -25.85 3.72 -14.58
N HIS A 134 -25.86 4.32 -13.38
CA HIS A 134 -26.90 4.07 -12.38
C HIS A 134 -28.15 4.95 -12.58
N GLY A 135 -27.98 6.20 -13.03
CA GLY A 135 -29.06 7.18 -13.13
C GLY A 135 -30.07 6.92 -14.25
N PHE A 136 -29.61 6.36 -15.38
CA PHE A 136 -30.50 6.08 -16.52
C PHE A 136 -31.29 4.80 -16.40
N LEU A 137 -30.79 3.83 -15.63
CA LEU A 137 -31.52 2.61 -15.33
C LEU A 137 -32.68 2.92 -14.36
N PRO A 138 -33.87 2.34 -14.58
CA PRO A 138 -35.08 2.67 -13.81
C PRO A 138 -35.13 1.99 -12.44
N PHE A 139 -34.19 1.10 -12.12
CA PHE A 139 -34.25 0.28 -10.91
C PHE A 139 -33.88 1.06 -9.65
N LYS A 140 -34.49 0.67 -8.52
CA LYS A 140 -34.26 1.29 -7.22
C LYS A 140 -32.87 1.00 -6.71
N HIS A 141 -32.43 -0.25 -6.77
CA HIS A 141 -31.12 -0.67 -6.29
C HIS A 141 -30.31 -1.24 -7.45
N ILE A 142 -29.08 -0.74 -7.60
CA ILE A 142 -28.18 -1.14 -8.69
C ILE A 142 -26.79 -1.33 -8.12
N ASP A 143 -26.15 -2.43 -8.53
CA ASP A 143 -24.78 -2.77 -8.22
C ASP A 143 -23.98 -2.87 -9.52
N HIS A 144 -22.82 -2.21 -9.53
CA HIS A 144 -21.79 -2.36 -10.55
C HIS A 144 -20.52 -2.87 -9.90
N LEU A 145 -20.12 -4.09 -10.23
CA LEU A 145 -18.97 -4.74 -9.62
C LEU A 145 -18.00 -5.29 -10.67
N HIS A 146 -16.79 -5.63 -10.20
CA HIS A 146 -15.67 -6.10 -11.02
C HIS A 146 -15.17 -7.50 -10.60
N PRO A 147 -16.02 -8.54 -10.57
CA PRO A 147 -15.60 -9.87 -10.14
C PRO A 147 -14.77 -10.57 -11.23
N ASP A 148 -13.65 -11.18 -10.84
CA ASP A 148 -12.74 -11.89 -11.74
C ASP A 148 -13.48 -12.89 -12.65
N ALA A 149 -14.47 -13.60 -12.11
CA ALA A 149 -15.24 -14.59 -12.86
C ALA A 149 -16.09 -13.99 -13.99
N ALA A 150 -16.76 -12.85 -13.75
CA ALA A 150 -17.53 -12.20 -14.81
C ALA A 150 -16.59 -11.52 -15.82
N ILE A 151 -15.49 -10.91 -15.34
CA ILE A 151 -14.50 -10.27 -16.21
C ILE A 151 -13.81 -11.29 -17.11
N ALA A 152 -13.53 -12.51 -16.63
CA ALA A 152 -13.00 -13.59 -17.45
C ALA A 152 -13.90 -13.92 -18.65
N ILE A 153 -15.22 -13.98 -18.43
CA ILE A 153 -16.19 -14.16 -19.53
C ILE A 153 -16.22 -12.90 -20.41
N ALA A 154 -16.20 -11.71 -19.81
CA ALA A 154 -16.24 -10.45 -20.54
C ALA A 154 -14.99 -10.18 -21.39
N ALA A 155 -13.83 -10.72 -21.01
CA ALA A 155 -12.54 -10.59 -21.69
C ALA A 155 -12.22 -11.80 -22.58
N ALA A 156 -13.10 -12.81 -22.60
CA ALA A 156 -13.01 -13.92 -23.53
C ALA A 156 -13.46 -13.46 -24.93
N LYS A 157 -12.74 -13.89 -25.97
CA LYS A 157 -13.07 -13.60 -27.37
C LYS A 157 -14.54 -13.89 -27.73
N ASP A 158 -15.09 -14.99 -27.22
CA ASP A 158 -16.48 -15.40 -27.44
C ASP A 158 -17.45 -14.95 -26.30
N GLY A 159 -17.04 -13.99 -25.47
CA GLY A 159 -17.72 -13.60 -24.23
C GLY A 159 -19.20 -13.24 -24.39
N LYS A 160 -19.55 -12.55 -25.49
CA LYS A 160 -20.93 -12.18 -25.83
C LYS A 160 -21.82 -13.41 -26.03
N GLN A 161 -21.33 -14.38 -26.80
CA GLN A 161 -22.06 -15.62 -27.06
C GLN A 161 -22.19 -16.46 -25.79
N ILE A 162 -21.08 -16.59 -25.03
CA ILE A 162 -21.05 -17.33 -23.76
C ILE A 162 -22.04 -16.73 -22.75
N THR A 163 -22.11 -15.40 -22.65
CA THR A 163 -23.05 -14.72 -21.76
C THR A 163 -24.51 -15.03 -22.14
N ALA A 164 -24.83 -14.99 -23.43
CA ALA A 164 -26.16 -15.30 -23.93
C ALA A 164 -26.57 -16.75 -23.62
N ASP A 165 -25.66 -17.70 -23.83
CA ASP A 165 -25.89 -19.13 -23.60
C ASP A 165 -25.98 -19.48 -22.11
N LEU A 166 -25.06 -18.94 -21.29
CA LEU A 166 -25.01 -19.18 -19.85
C LEU A 166 -26.26 -18.68 -19.14
N PHE A 167 -26.68 -17.44 -19.45
CA PHE A 167 -27.80 -16.79 -18.76
C PHE A 167 -29.12 -16.88 -19.52
N LYS A 168 -29.17 -17.58 -20.66
CA LYS A 168 -30.38 -17.78 -21.48
C LYS A 168 -31.10 -16.46 -21.79
N GLY A 169 -30.33 -15.41 -22.07
CA GLY A 169 -30.84 -14.06 -22.35
C GLY A 169 -31.32 -13.24 -21.14
N THR A 170 -31.17 -13.73 -19.90
CA THR A 170 -31.55 -12.95 -18.69
C THR A 170 -30.51 -11.90 -18.29
N ILE A 171 -29.29 -11.97 -18.85
CA ILE A 171 -28.23 -10.98 -18.72
C ILE A 171 -27.91 -10.43 -20.11
N GLY A 172 -28.02 -9.11 -20.26
CA GLY A 172 -27.68 -8.40 -21.49
C GLY A 172 -26.17 -8.26 -21.70
N TRP A 173 -25.77 -7.81 -22.89
CA TRP A 173 -24.36 -7.53 -23.21
C TRP A 173 -24.23 -6.15 -23.84
N VAL A 174 -23.24 -5.39 -23.38
CA VAL A 174 -22.78 -4.16 -24.03
C VAL A 174 -21.29 -4.31 -24.30
N ASP A 175 -20.87 -4.00 -25.54
CA ASP A 175 -19.47 -4.08 -25.95
C ASP A 175 -18.61 -3.07 -25.17
N TRP A 176 -17.29 -3.23 -25.21
CA TRP A 176 -16.38 -2.33 -24.49
C TRP A 176 -16.67 -0.86 -24.85
N GLN A 177 -16.86 -0.06 -23.82
CA GLN A 177 -17.01 1.38 -23.92
C GLN A 177 -16.46 2.02 -22.66
N LYS A 178 -15.75 3.15 -22.82
CA LYS A 178 -15.19 3.90 -21.70
C LYS A 178 -16.31 4.32 -20.73
N PRO A 179 -16.13 4.16 -19.40
CA PRO A 179 -17.14 4.59 -18.42
C PRO A 179 -17.46 6.08 -18.52
N GLY A 180 -18.76 6.39 -18.57
CA GLY A 180 -19.24 7.75 -18.78
C GLY A 180 -20.73 7.85 -19.08
N PHE A 181 -21.16 9.04 -19.47
CA PHE A 181 -22.50 9.35 -19.92
C PHE A 181 -22.96 8.47 -21.09
N GLU A 182 -22.13 8.28 -22.11
CA GLU A 182 -22.49 7.46 -23.29
C GLU A 182 -22.76 6.00 -22.89
N LEU A 183 -21.88 5.41 -22.07
CA LEU A 183 -22.09 4.04 -21.59
C LEU A 183 -23.41 3.92 -20.82
N GLY A 184 -23.76 4.94 -20.03
CA GLY A 184 -25.07 4.99 -19.36
C GLY A 184 -26.25 4.97 -20.34
N LEU A 185 -26.15 5.65 -21.49
CA LEU A 185 -27.16 5.60 -22.55
C LEU A 185 -27.21 4.21 -23.21
N GLN A 186 -26.07 3.60 -23.47
CA GLN A 186 -25.98 2.26 -24.06
C GLN A 186 -26.56 1.18 -23.14
N LEU A 187 -26.32 1.27 -21.82
CA LEU A 187 -26.95 0.40 -20.82
C LEU A 187 -28.48 0.51 -20.87
N LYS A 188 -29.00 1.75 -20.98
CA LYS A 188 -30.45 1.99 -21.10
C LYS A 188 -31.00 1.42 -22.41
N ALA A 189 -30.30 1.62 -23.52
CA ALA A 189 -30.71 1.07 -24.82
C ALA A 189 -30.71 -0.48 -24.82
N CYS A 190 -29.72 -1.10 -24.16
CA CYS A 190 -29.65 -2.55 -23.99
C CYS A 190 -30.87 -3.07 -23.21
N LEU A 191 -31.24 -2.39 -22.11
CA LEU A 191 -32.44 -2.72 -21.33
C LEU A 191 -33.73 -2.54 -22.16
N ASP A 192 -33.84 -1.46 -22.93
CA ASP A 192 -35.02 -1.18 -23.75
C ASP A 192 -35.22 -2.21 -24.86
N ALA A 193 -34.12 -2.70 -25.45
CA ALA A 193 -34.14 -3.75 -26.45
C ALA A 193 -34.43 -5.14 -25.85
N ASN A 194 -34.18 -5.34 -24.55
CA ASN A 194 -34.34 -6.62 -23.86
C ASN A 194 -35.14 -6.46 -22.55
N PRO A 195 -36.45 -6.19 -22.61
CA PRO A 195 -37.26 -6.04 -21.39
C PRO A 195 -37.21 -7.31 -20.54
N GLY A 196 -36.97 -7.15 -19.24
CA GLY A 196 -36.95 -8.27 -18.27
C GLY A 196 -35.57 -8.87 -18.00
N ILE A 197 -34.49 -8.37 -18.61
CA ILE A 197 -33.14 -8.68 -18.15
C ILE A 197 -32.97 -8.23 -16.68
N ARG A 198 -32.11 -8.95 -15.95
CA ARG A 198 -31.81 -8.68 -14.54
C ARG A 198 -30.39 -8.16 -14.30
N GLY A 199 -29.64 -7.97 -15.37
CA GLY A 199 -28.28 -7.48 -15.35
C GLY A 199 -27.72 -7.30 -16.75
N ILE A 200 -26.55 -6.66 -16.84
CA ILE A 200 -25.80 -6.46 -18.08
C ILE A 200 -24.32 -6.77 -17.83
N MET A 201 -23.75 -7.61 -18.69
CA MET A 201 -22.31 -7.82 -18.79
C MET A 201 -21.70 -6.73 -19.68
N LEU A 202 -20.62 -6.10 -19.22
CA LEU A 202 -19.85 -5.13 -19.99
C LEU A 202 -18.57 -5.79 -20.52
N GLY A 203 -18.42 -5.87 -21.84
CA GLY A 203 -17.24 -6.43 -22.49
C GLY A 203 -15.95 -5.82 -21.95
N SER A 204 -15.00 -6.68 -21.53
CA SER A 204 -13.72 -6.31 -20.90
C SER A 204 -13.79 -5.42 -19.63
N HIS A 205 -14.96 -5.21 -19.01
CA HIS A 205 -15.09 -4.29 -17.89
C HIS A 205 -15.61 -4.94 -16.60
N GLY A 206 -16.89 -5.28 -16.54
CA GLY A 206 -17.54 -5.68 -15.29
C GLY A 206 -19.02 -6.03 -15.45
N LEU A 207 -19.72 -6.10 -14.32
CA LEU A 207 -21.10 -6.57 -14.25
C LEU A 207 -22.02 -5.50 -13.65
N PHE A 208 -23.20 -5.33 -14.23
CA PHE A 208 -24.32 -4.60 -13.65
C PHE A 208 -25.44 -5.57 -13.27
N THR A 209 -25.96 -5.41 -12.06
CA THR A 209 -27.12 -6.15 -11.53
C THR A 209 -28.00 -5.19 -10.73
N TRP A 210 -29.26 -5.56 -10.52
CA TRP A 210 -30.22 -4.69 -9.84
C TRP A 210 -31.34 -5.47 -9.16
N GLY A 211 -32.13 -4.75 -8.35
CA GLY A 211 -33.33 -5.24 -7.68
C GLY A 211 -34.26 -4.11 -7.23
N ASP A 212 -35.48 -4.46 -6.84
CA ASP A 212 -36.44 -3.49 -6.29
C ASP A 212 -36.17 -3.21 -4.81
N THR A 213 -35.53 -4.16 -4.11
CA THR A 213 -35.02 -4.00 -2.75
C THR A 213 -33.50 -4.19 -2.69
N ALA A 214 -32.89 -3.71 -1.60
CA ALA A 214 -31.45 -3.92 -1.37
C ALA A 214 -31.10 -5.42 -1.28
N TYR A 215 -31.99 -6.23 -0.70
CA TYR A 215 -31.81 -7.68 -0.61
C TYR A 215 -31.85 -8.36 -1.98
N GLU A 216 -32.83 -8.03 -2.82
CA GLU A 216 -32.94 -8.60 -4.17
C GLU A 216 -31.73 -8.25 -5.03
N SER A 217 -31.25 -7.00 -4.97
CA SER A 217 -30.03 -6.57 -5.69
C SER A 217 -28.82 -7.37 -5.21
N TYR A 218 -28.69 -7.57 -3.89
CA TYR A 218 -27.60 -8.35 -3.30
C TYR A 218 -27.62 -9.80 -3.78
N VAL A 219 -28.77 -10.48 -3.66
CA VAL A 219 -28.90 -11.89 -4.05
C VAL A 219 -28.70 -12.07 -5.56
N ASN A 220 -29.30 -11.21 -6.40
CA ASN A 220 -29.12 -11.26 -7.85
C ASN A 220 -27.63 -11.13 -8.23
N THR A 221 -26.92 -10.21 -7.57
CA THR A 221 -25.47 -10.04 -7.75
C THR A 221 -24.71 -11.32 -7.44
N LEU A 222 -24.97 -11.93 -6.28
CA LEU A 222 -24.33 -13.18 -5.88
C LEU A 222 -24.62 -14.33 -6.86
N GLU A 223 -25.89 -14.50 -7.27
CA GLU A 223 -26.29 -15.55 -8.21
C GLU A 223 -25.62 -15.45 -9.57
N VAL A 224 -25.51 -14.24 -10.13
CA VAL A 224 -24.87 -14.04 -11.44
C VAL A 224 -23.39 -14.34 -11.35
N ILE A 225 -22.72 -13.89 -10.29
CA ILE A 225 -21.28 -14.12 -10.09
C ILE A 225 -20.98 -15.60 -9.80
N GLU A 226 -21.81 -16.25 -9.00
CA GLU A 226 -21.71 -17.69 -8.73
C GLU A 226 -21.81 -18.49 -10.03
N GLN A 227 -22.80 -18.22 -10.88
CA GLN A 227 -22.96 -18.92 -12.16
C GLN A 227 -21.76 -18.71 -13.10
N CYS A 228 -21.19 -17.50 -13.14
CA CYS A 228 -19.95 -17.25 -13.86
C CYS A 228 -18.81 -18.13 -13.31
N ALA A 229 -18.62 -18.14 -11.99
CA ALA A 229 -17.53 -18.87 -11.35
C ALA A 229 -17.67 -20.40 -11.52
N GLU A 230 -18.87 -20.94 -11.35
CA GLU A 230 -19.18 -22.35 -11.61
C GLU A 230 -18.91 -22.72 -13.07
N TYR A 231 -19.31 -21.86 -14.02
CA TYR A 231 -19.05 -22.09 -15.44
C TYR A 231 -17.56 -22.16 -15.74
N LEU A 232 -16.76 -21.25 -15.17
CA LEU A 232 -15.30 -21.29 -15.33
C LEU A 232 -14.69 -22.55 -14.70
N GLU A 233 -15.08 -22.87 -13.46
CA GLU A 233 -14.59 -24.06 -12.74
C GLU A 233 -14.85 -25.33 -13.53
N GLN A 234 -16.06 -25.47 -14.09
CA GLN A 234 -16.44 -26.61 -14.91
C GLN A 234 -15.64 -26.71 -16.21
N ASN A 235 -15.02 -25.63 -16.69
CA ASN A 235 -14.28 -25.62 -17.96
C ASN A 235 -12.76 -25.66 -17.79
N TYR A 236 -12.22 -25.44 -16.59
CA TYR A 236 -10.80 -25.64 -16.33
C TYR A 236 -10.35 -27.06 -16.69
N GLY A 237 -9.24 -27.17 -17.42
CA GLY A 237 -8.67 -28.45 -17.84
C GLY A 237 -9.31 -29.09 -19.08
N LYS A 238 -10.48 -28.61 -19.57
CA LYS A 238 -11.19 -29.26 -20.69
C LYS A 238 -10.51 -29.08 -22.05
N LYS A 239 -10.00 -27.87 -22.33
CA LYS A 239 -9.27 -27.57 -23.58
C LYS A 239 -7.78 -27.92 -23.51
N GLY A 240 -7.29 -28.19 -22.32
CA GLY A 240 -5.89 -28.44 -22.02
C GLY A 240 -5.54 -28.01 -20.60
N PRO A 241 -4.30 -28.24 -20.14
CA PRO A 241 -3.84 -27.75 -18.84
C PRO A 241 -3.94 -26.22 -18.76
N VAL A 242 -4.23 -25.70 -17.57
CA VAL A 242 -4.25 -24.25 -17.30
C VAL A 242 -2.93 -23.61 -17.73
N PHE A 243 -3.01 -22.51 -18.49
CA PHE A 243 -1.86 -21.81 -19.07
C PHE A 243 -0.89 -22.71 -19.87
N GLY A 244 -1.41 -23.74 -20.54
CA GLY A 244 -0.60 -24.69 -21.29
C GLY A 244 0.27 -25.59 -20.41
N GLY A 245 0.06 -25.59 -19.09
CA GLY A 245 0.78 -26.40 -18.11
C GLY A 245 2.10 -25.80 -17.65
N ALA A 246 2.71 -26.43 -16.65
CA ALA A 246 3.97 -25.99 -16.07
C ALA A 246 5.15 -26.20 -17.04
N LYS A 247 5.88 -25.13 -17.31
CA LYS A 247 7.18 -25.10 -18.01
C LYS A 247 8.34 -25.27 -17.04
N ILE A 248 8.22 -24.69 -15.84
CA ILE A 248 9.23 -24.78 -14.78
C ILE A 248 8.57 -25.13 -13.44
N GLU A 249 9.34 -25.70 -12.54
CA GLU A 249 8.92 -25.92 -11.15
C GLU A 249 9.41 -24.76 -10.27
N SER A 250 8.59 -24.28 -9.34
CA SER A 250 9.03 -23.28 -8.34
C SER A 250 10.13 -23.83 -7.43
N LEU A 251 10.90 -22.93 -6.83
CA LEU A 251 11.60 -23.27 -5.59
C LEU A 251 10.59 -23.52 -4.46
N ASP A 252 11.04 -24.17 -3.39
CA ASP A 252 10.27 -24.24 -2.14
C ASP A 252 10.10 -22.85 -1.50
N ALA A 253 9.23 -22.74 -0.50
CA ALA A 253 8.88 -21.45 0.09
C ALA A 253 10.08 -20.70 0.68
N GLU A 254 11.06 -21.41 1.22
CA GLU A 254 12.27 -20.82 1.80
C GLU A 254 13.22 -20.32 0.70
N GLY A 255 13.45 -21.12 -0.34
CA GLY A 255 14.26 -20.77 -1.50
C GLY A 255 13.70 -19.56 -2.23
N ARG A 256 12.37 -19.48 -2.40
CA ARG A 256 11.73 -18.30 -3.00
C ARG A 256 11.94 -17.04 -2.17
N LYS A 257 11.75 -17.11 -0.85
CA LYS A 257 12.00 -15.97 0.05
C LYS A 257 13.47 -15.55 0.04
N LYS A 258 14.40 -16.50 0.01
CA LYS A 258 15.83 -16.21 -0.08
C LYS A 258 16.19 -15.47 -1.37
N GLN A 259 15.69 -15.94 -2.51
CA GLN A 259 15.85 -15.27 -3.80
C GLN A 259 15.22 -13.86 -3.78
N ALA A 260 14.03 -13.73 -3.21
CA ALA A 260 13.34 -12.46 -3.10
C ALA A 260 14.07 -11.44 -2.23
N VAL A 261 14.59 -11.86 -1.08
CA VAL A 261 15.40 -11.00 -0.18
C VAL A 261 16.69 -10.56 -0.87
N ALA A 262 17.34 -11.43 -1.64
CA ALA A 262 18.56 -11.07 -2.36
C ALA A 262 18.31 -10.04 -3.47
N LEU A 263 17.20 -10.19 -4.20
CA LEU A 263 16.91 -9.44 -5.42
C LEU A 263 16.14 -8.12 -5.19
N ALA A 264 15.22 -8.08 -4.21
CA ALA A 264 14.32 -6.95 -4.02
C ALA A 264 15.01 -5.58 -3.88
N PRO A 265 16.15 -5.43 -3.16
CA PRO A 265 16.87 -4.15 -3.07
C PRO A 265 17.34 -3.64 -4.43
N ILE A 266 17.78 -4.55 -5.30
CA ILE A 266 18.29 -4.22 -6.63
C ILE A 266 17.15 -3.76 -7.53
N LEU A 267 16.03 -4.51 -7.55
CA LEU A 267 14.84 -4.13 -8.31
C LEU A 267 14.26 -2.80 -7.83
N ARG A 268 14.23 -2.58 -6.51
CA ARG A 268 13.79 -1.32 -5.91
C ARG A 268 14.64 -0.16 -6.38
N GLY A 269 15.96 -0.34 -6.45
CA GLY A 269 16.91 0.64 -6.99
C GLY A 269 16.54 1.05 -8.41
N PHE A 270 16.34 0.08 -9.32
CA PHE A 270 15.93 0.36 -10.70
C PHE A 270 14.59 1.13 -10.78
N CYS A 271 13.60 0.71 -9.99
CA CYS A 271 12.28 1.34 -9.94
C CYS A 271 12.27 2.72 -9.27
N SER A 272 13.32 3.09 -8.53
CA SER A 272 13.38 4.35 -7.76
C SER A 272 14.14 5.49 -8.46
N SER A 273 14.35 5.39 -9.77
CA SER A 273 15.15 6.36 -10.54
C SER A 273 14.54 7.76 -10.68
N LYS A 274 13.23 7.92 -10.42
CA LYS A 274 12.53 9.23 -10.41
C LYS A 274 12.15 9.69 -9.01
N GLN A 275 11.72 8.75 -8.17
CA GLN A 275 11.35 8.96 -6.78
C GLN A 275 11.56 7.65 -6.02
N ASN A 276 11.69 7.71 -4.69
CA ASN A 276 11.81 6.50 -3.88
C ASN A 276 10.50 5.69 -3.92
N MET A 277 10.59 4.41 -4.27
CA MET A 277 9.46 3.47 -4.28
C MET A 277 9.50 2.56 -3.05
N ILE A 278 8.37 1.95 -2.71
CA ILE A 278 8.22 0.86 -1.74
C ILE A 278 7.85 -0.42 -2.48
N GLY A 279 8.42 -1.54 -2.05
CA GLY A 279 8.18 -2.87 -2.60
C GLY A 279 7.08 -3.66 -1.90
N HIS A 280 6.52 -4.62 -2.63
CA HIS A 280 5.74 -5.74 -2.11
C HIS A 280 6.16 -7.00 -2.86
N PHE A 281 6.28 -8.11 -2.14
CA PHE A 281 6.55 -9.43 -2.70
C PHE A 281 5.40 -10.38 -2.38
N THR A 282 5.01 -11.19 -3.37
CA THR A 282 4.07 -12.29 -3.19
C THR A 282 4.51 -13.51 -3.97
N ASP A 283 4.35 -14.68 -3.35
CA ASP A 283 4.54 -16.00 -3.94
C ASP A 283 3.22 -16.80 -3.90
N ASP A 284 2.09 -16.09 -4.04
CA ASP A 284 0.76 -16.68 -4.15
C ASP A 284 0.72 -17.80 -5.21
N THR A 285 0.00 -18.89 -4.92
CA THR A 285 -0.03 -20.07 -5.78
C THR A 285 -0.57 -19.77 -7.18
N ARG A 286 -1.50 -18.82 -7.31
CA ARG A 286 -2.05 -18.36 -8.60
C ARG A 286 -0.99 -17.64 -9.42
N VAL A 287 -0.17 -16.82 -8.76
CA VAL A 287 0.97 -16.16 -9.39
C VAL A 287 1.98 -17.21 -9.85
N LEU A 288 2.37 -18.15 -8.97
CA LEU A 288 3.31 -19.22 -9.28
C LEU A 288 2.83 -20.10 -10.45
N GLU A 289 1.55 -20.47 -10.49
CA GLU A 289 0.95 -21.22 -11.60
C GLU A 289 1.14 -20.48 -12.93
N PHE A 290 0.91 -19.16 -12.95
CA PHE A 290 1.05 -18.33 -14.14
C PHE A 290 2.52 -18.12 -14.56
N ILE A 291 3.39 -17.68 -13.66
CA ILE A 291 4.79 -17.34 -13.98
C ILE A 291 5.65 -18.56 -14.33
N ASN A 292 5.14 -19.76 -14.04
CA ASN A 292 5.82 -21.01 -14.37
C ASN A 292 5.27 -21.67 -15.63
N SER A 293 4.28 -21.06 -16.28
CA SER A 293 3.52 -21.70 -17.35
C SER A 293 4.17 -21.62 -18.73
N ASN A 294 3.70 -22.44 -19.65
CA ASN A 294 4.09 -22.36 -21.06
C ASN A 294 3.55 -21.09 -21.75
N ASP A 295 2.42 -20.55 -21.26
CA ASP A 295 1.77 -19.38 -21.83
C ASP A 295 2.29 -18.03 -21.33
N LEU A 296 3.19 -17.99 -20.34
CA LEU A 296 3.70 -16.74 -19.75
C LEU A 296 4.18 -15.73 -20.81
N THR A 297 4.99 -16.19 -21.78
CA THR A 297 5.58 -15.31 -22.81
C THR A 297 4.52 -14.72 -23.74
N ARG A 298 3.39 -15.40 -23.93
CA ARG A 298 2.26 -14.91 -24.73
C ARG A 298 1.37 -13.97 -23.93
N LEU A 299 1.02 -14.35 -22.70
CA LEU A 299 0.01 -13.66 -21.90
C LEU A 299 0.55 -12.44 -21.14
N ALA A 300 1.76 -12.51 -20.58
CA ALA A 300 2.31 -11.39 -19.83
C ALA A 300 2.38 -10.08 -20.65
N PRO A 301 2.87 -10.08 -21.91
CA PRO A 301 2.89 -8.86 -22.73
C PRO A 301 1.51 -8.31 -23.10
N MET A 302 0.45 -9.14 -23.08
CA MET A 302 -0.92 -8.67 -23.36
C MET A 302 -1.47 -7.78 -22.25
N GLY A 303 -0.93 -7.88 -21.03
CA GLY A 303 -1.32 -7.04 -19.92
C GLY A 303 -2.64 -7.45 -19.29
N THR A 304 -3.26 -6.50 -18.59
CA THR A 304 -4.58 -6.66 -17.96
C THR A 304 -5.69 -6.29 -18.96
N SER A 305 -6.95 -6.66 -18.71
CA SER A 305 -8.08 -6.32 -19.59
C SER A 305 -9.06 -5.32 -18.97
N CYS A 306 -9.03 -5.16 -17.65
CA CYS A 306 -9.97 -4.31 -16.92
C CYS A 306 -9.39 -2.90 -16.66
N PRO A 307 -10.16 -1.82 -16.87
CA PRO A 307 -9.75 -0.42 -16.67
C PRO A 307 -9.07 -0.13 -15.33
N ASP A 308 -9.63 -0.69 -14.25
CA ASP A 308 -9.15 -0.47 -12.89
C ASP A 308 -7.75 -1.07 -12.67
N HIS A 309 -7.39 -2.10 -13.43
CA HIS A 309 -6.11 -2.79 -13.29
C HIS A 309 -4.98 -1.91 -13.82
N PHE A 310 -5.11 -1.33 -15.03
CA PHE A 310 -4.04 -0.56 -15.68
C PHE A 310 -3.60 0.66 -14.88
N LEU A 311 -4.53 1.33 -14.18
CA LEU A 311 -4.21 2.49 -13.33
C LEU A 311 -3.22 2.15 -12.21
N ARG A 312 -3.13 0.86 -11.85
CA ARG A 312 -2.28 0.36 -10.77
C ARG A 312 -1.15 -0.53 -11.24
N THR A 313 -1.28 -1.21 -12.38
CA THR A 313 -0.30 -2.21 -12.85
C THR A 313 0.50 -1.76 -14.08
N LYS A 314 0.12 -0.66 -14.75
CA LYS A 314 0.52 -0.31 -16.13
C LYS A 314 0.04 -1.34 -17.15
N ILE A 315 0.37 -1.09 -18.42
CA ILE A 315 -0.03 -1.90 -19.57
C ILE A 315 0.51 -3.33 -19.57
N SER A 316 1.65 -3.60 -18.93
CA SER A 316 2.24 -4.94 -18.87
C SER A 316 3.30 -5.03 -17.75
N PRO A 317 3.55 -6.23 -17.21
CA PRO A 317 4.66 -6.48 -16.29
C PRO A 317 6.00 -6.56 -17.02
N LEU A 318 7.10 -6.48 -16.26
CA LEU A 318 8.42 -6.92 -16.69
C LEU A 318 8.64 -8.38 -16.25
N VAL A 319 8.90 -9.29 -17.19
CA VAL A 319 9.31 -10.66 -16.88
C VAL A 319 10.83 -10.74 -16.84
N LEU A 320 11.40 -11.22 -15.74
CA LEU A 320 12.85 -11.39 -15.60
C LEU A 320 13.32 -12.67 -16.28
N ASP A 321 14.36 -12.55 -17.09
CA ASP A 321 15.09 -13.69 -17.65
C ASP A 321 16.25 -14.08 -16.71
N LEU A 322 15.88 -14.66 -15.57
CA LEU A 322 16.79 -15.18 -14.54
C LEU A 322 16.43 -16.64 -14.24
N GLY A 323 17.44 -17.47 -13.97
CA GLY A 323 17.20 -18.83 -13.48
C GLY A 323 16.65 -18.80 -12.05
N LYS A 324 15.68 -19.65 -11.70
CA LYS A 324 15.04 -19.64 -10.37
C LYS A 324 16.04 -19.79 -9.21
N ASP A 325 17.14 -20.50 -9.45
CA ASP A 325 18.22 -20.83 -8.52
C ASP A 325 19.53 -20.07 -8.85
N GLU A 326 19.44 -19.00 -9.64
CA GLU A 326 20.59 -18.21 -10.04
C GLU A 326 21.32 -17.63 -8.83
N ASP A 327 22.65 -17.58 -8.91
CA ASP A 327 23.49 -16.96 -7.89
C ASP A 327 23.41 -15.44 -8.00
N LEU A 328 22.73 -14.83 -7.03
CA LEU A 328 22.53 -13.37 -6.95
C LEU A 328 23.55 -12.66 -6.05
N SER A 329 24.68 -13.30 -5.73
CA SER A 329 25.69 -12.74 -4.82
C SER A 329 26.51 -11.62 -5.46
N ASP A 330 26.80 -11.70 -6.76
CA ASP A 330 27.48 -10.64 -7.52
C ASP A 330 26.48 -9.56 -7.98
N VAL A 331 26.33 -8.54 -7.15
CA VAL A 331 25.38 -7.44 -7.34
C VAL A 331 25.68 -6.64 -8.61
N GLU A 332 26.95 -6.41 -8.93
CA GLU A 332 27.34 -5.58 -10.07
C GLU A 332 27.09 -6.32 -11.38
N ALA A 333 27.46 -7.61 -11.45
CA ALA A 333 27.13 -8.45 -12.60
C ALA A 333 25.62 -8.58 -12.79
N LEU A 334 24.86 -8.73 -11.70
CA LEU A 334 23.40 -8.83 -11.76
C LEU A 334 22.74 -7.52 -12.23
N LYS A 335 23.20 -6.36 -11.73
CA LYS A 335 22.75 -5.05 -12.25
C LYS A 335 23.05 -4.93 -13.74
N ALA A 336 24.25 -5.29 -14.19
CA ALA A 336 24.60 -5.25 -15.61
C ALA A 336 23.69 -6.15 -16.47
N ARG A 337 23.32 -7.34 -15.96
CA ARG A 337 22.39 -8.27 -16.63
C ARG A 337 20.96 -7.73 -16.70
N LEU A 338 20.49 -7.04 -15.66
CA LEU A 338 19.11 -6.54 -15.58
C LEU A 338 18.89 -5.21 -16.31
N THR A 339 19.92 -4.36 -16.41
CA THR A 339 19.81 -3.03 -17.04
C THR A 339 19.14 -3.04 -18.41
N PRO A 340 19.53 -3.91 -19.38
CA PRO A 340 18.90 -3.94 -20.70
C PRO A 340 17.39 -4.20 -20.65
N ALA A 341 16.92 -5.04 -19.72
CA ALA A 341 15.50 -5.37 -19.60
C ALA A 341 14.69 -4.16 -19.07
N PHE A 342 15.24 -3.41 -18.11
CA PHE A 342 14.62 -2.18 -17.62
C PHE A 342 14.66 -1.05 -18.66
N GLU A 343 15.74 -0.92 -19.41
CA GLU A 343 15.84 0.06 -20.51
C GLU A 343 14.84 -0.26 -21.63
N ALA A 344 14.72 -1.53 -22.02
CA ALA A 344 13.74 -1.98 -23.00
C ALA A 344 12.30 -1.72 -22.53
N TYR A 345 11.99 -1.98 -21.26
CA TYR A 345 10.67 -1.69 -20.70
C TYR A 345 10.36 -0.18 -20.75
N ARG A 346 11.30 0.67 -20.33
CA ARG A 346 11.14 2.14 -20.36
C ARG A 346 10.96 2.65 -21.78
N ALA A 347 11.70 2.10 -22.75
CA ALA A 347 11.57 2.42 -24.16
C ALA A 347 10.19 2.03 -24.71
N MET A 348 9.74 0.80 -24.44
CA MET A 348 8.42 0.31 -24.82
C MET A 348 7.29 1.19 -24.24
N TYR A 349 7.37 1.53 -22.95
CA TYR A 349 6.37 2.39 -22.32
C TYR A 349 6.37 3.82 -22.90
N THR A 350 7.55 4.34 -23.25
CA THR A 350 7.69 5.65 -23.92
C THR A 350 7.10 5.61 -25.33
N GLU A 351 7.36 4.55 -26.10
CA GLU A 351 6.78 4.36 -27.43
C GLU A 351 5.25 4.25 -27.36
N TYR A 352 4.72 3.47 -26.42
CA TYR A 352 3.28 3.39 -26.14
C TYR A 352 2.68 4.78 -25.85
N TYR A 353 3.33 5.58 -25.01
CA TYR A 353 2.87 6.94 -24.73
C TYR A 353 2.91 7.82 -25.98
N GLU A 354 4.02 7.83 -26.72
CA GLU A 354 4.19 8.70 -27.90
C GLU A 354 3.25 8.33 -29.06
N THR A 355 2.93 7.04 -29.21
CA THR A 355 2.03 6.54 -30.26
C THR A 355 0.56 6.77 -29.95
N CYS A 356 0.15 6.77 -28.68
CA CYS A 356 -1.25 6.91 -28.27
C CYS A 356 -1.64 8.30 -27.73
N LYS A 357 -0.67 9.19 -27.46
CA LYS A 357 -0.97 10.50 -26.88
C LYS A 357 -1.79 11.40 -27.81
N HIS A 358 -2.65 12.19 -27.18
CA HIS A 358 -3.38 13.28 -27.80
C HIS A 358 -2.64 14.61 -27.53
N PRO A 359 -2.93 15.68 -28.29
CA PRO A 359 -2.32 17.00 -28.07
C PRO A 359 -2.52 17.57 -26.65
N ASN A 360 -3.55 17.14 -25.94
CA ASN A 360 -3.89 17.55 -24.57
C ASN A 360 -3.54 16.52 -23.49
N SER A 361 -2.85 15.42 -23.82
CA SER A 361 -2.51 14.39 -22.83
C SER A 361 -1.56 14.91 -21.74
N PRO A 362 -1.71 14.47 -20.48
CA PRO A 362 -0.74 14.76 -19.41
C PRO A 362 0.67 14.28 -19.76
N ALA A 363 1.68 14.82 -19.06
CA ALA A 363 3.06 14.37 -19.22
C ALA A 363 3.19 12.87 -18.91
N ILE A 364 4.11 12.20 -19.62
CA ILE A 364 4.39 10.78 -19.41
C ILE A 364 4.67 10.50 -17.93
N ARG A 365 4.06 9.42 -17.42
CA ARG A 365 4.29 8.93 -16.07
C ARG A 365 5.68 8.30 -15.95
N ASP A 366 6.09 7.95 -14.73
CA ASP A 366 7.30 7.16 -14.51
C ASP A 366 7.28 5.90 -15.39
N ALA A 367 8.28 5.73 -16.25
CA ALA A 367 8.36 4.65 -17.23
C ALA A 367 8.93 3.34 -16.66
N ASN A 368 9.25 3.28 -15.36
CA ASN A 368 9.65 2.03 -14.71
C ASN A 368 8.49 1.03 -14.60
N PRO A 369 8.78 -0.29 -14.60
CA PRO A 369 7.76 -1.30 -14.37
C PRO A 369 7.20 -1.19 -12.94
N VAL A 370 5.88 -1.35 -12.82
CA VAL A 370 5.22 -1.49 -11.51
C VAL A 370 5.18 -2.95 -11.09
N VAL A 371 4.92 -3.87 -12.02
CA VAL A 371 4.86 -5.32 -11.77
C VAL A 371 6.08 -5.98 -12.40
N ILE A 372 6.79 -6.81 -11.62
CA ILE A 372 7.95 -7.58 -12.06
C ILE A 372 7.75 -9.04 -11.68
N LEU A 373 7.86 -9.94 -12.66
CA LEU A 373 7.66 -11.38 -12.50
C LEU A 373 9.01 -12.09 -12.55
N TYR A 374 9.29 -12.92 -11.55
CA TYR A 374 10.49 -13.75 -11.49
C TYR A 374 10.08 -15.23 -11.52
N PRO A 375 10.09 -15.87 -12.72
CA PRO A 375 9.72 -17.28 -12.90
C PRO A 375 10.41 -18.20 -11.87
N GLY A 376 9.62 -19.06 -11.24
CA GLY A 376 10.06 -19.98 -10.19
C GLY A 376 10.17 -19.38 -8.79
N VAL A 377 10.03 -18.05 -8.64
CA VAL A 377 10.20 -17.32 -7.36
C VAL A 377 8.95 -16.55 -6.93
N GLY A 378 8.37 -15.71 -7.78
CA GLY A 378 7.18 -14.93 -7.43
C GLY A 378 7.07 -13.60 -8.16
N MET A 379 6.29 -12.69 -7.59
CA MET A 379 6.01 -11.37 -8.14
C MET A 379 6.45 -10.26 -7.17
N PHE A 380 7.09 -9.23 -7.72
CA PHE A 380 7.41 -7.99 -7.04
C PHE A 380 6.56 -6.87 -7.61
N THR A 381 6.11 -5.98 -6.74
CA THR A 381 5.50 -4.72 -7.16
C THR A 381 6.11 -3.53 -6.45
N PHE A 382 6.29 -2.42 -7.18
CA PHE A 382 6.89 -1.20 -6.66
C PHE A 382 5.99 0.01 -6.94
N ALA A 383 5.70 0.79 -5.89
CA ALA A 383 4.90 2.00 -6.00
C ALA A 383 5.34 3.05 -4.96
N LYS A 384 4.75 4.26 -5.01
CA LYS A 384 5.10 5.37 -4.10
C LYS A 384 4.91 5.09 -2.60
N ASP A 385 4.04 4.14 -2.26
CA ASP A 385 3.73 3.72 -0.89
C ASP A 385 3.37 2.24 -0.84
N LYS A 386 3.42 1.64 0.37
CA LYS A 386 3.21 0.20 0.56
C LYS A 386 1.81 -0.25 0.18
N GLN A 387 0.79 0.52 0.52
CA GLN A 387 -0.59 0.18 0.20
C GLN A 387 -0.75 0.07 -1.32
N THR A 388 -0.28 1.06 -2.06
CA THR A 388 -0.34 1.07 -3.53
C THR A 388 0.47 -0.09 -4.13
N ALA A 389 1.64 -0.42 -3.58
CA ALA A 389 2.43 -1.56 -4.05
C ALA A 389 1.71 -2.90 -3.82
N ARG A 390 1.18 -3.14 -2.62
CA ARG A 390 0.37 -4.33 -2.30
C ARG A 390 -0.85 -4.42 -3.21
N VAL A 391 -1.59 -3.31 -3.35
CA VAL A 391 -2.79 -3.24 -4.18
C VAL A 391 -2.43 -3.56 -5.64
N ALA A 392 -1.33 -3.04 -6.19
CA ALA A 392 -0.88 -3.41 -7.54
C ALA A 392 -0.64 -4.93 -7.69
N ALA A 393 -0.11 -5.61 -6.67
CA ALA A 393 0.07 -7.06 -6.68
C ALA A 393 -1.27 -7.81 -6.65
N GLU A 394 -2.24 -7.33 -5.86
CA GLU A 394 -3.60 -7.88 -5.81
C GLU A 394 -4.30 -7.72 -7.16
N PHE A 395 -4.25 -6.53 -7.74
CA PHE A 395 -4.82 -6.24 -9.06
C PHE A 395 -4.21 -7.10 -10.17
N TYR A 396 -2.89 -7.30 -10.17
CA TYR A 396 -2.28 -8.18 -11.17
C TYR A 396 -2.60 -9.67 -10.92
N THR A 397 -2.77 -10.09 -9.67
CA THR A 397 -3.25 -11.44 -9.35
C THR A 397 -4.68 -11.67 -9.87
N ASN A 398 -5.52 -10.64 -9.81
CA ASN A 398 -6.87 -10.67 -10.36
C ASN A 398 -6.84 -10.74 -11.89
N ALA A 399 -5.94 -9.98 -12.54
CA ALA A 399 -5.70 -10.12 -13.97
C ALA A 399 -5.27 -11.54 -14.37
N ILE A 400 -4.43 -12.20 -13.57
CA ILE A 400 -4.05 -13.61 -13.78
C ILE A 400 -5.29 -14.52 -13.71
N ASN A 401 -6.20 -14.33 -12.74
CA ASN A 401 -7.44 -15.12 -12.67
C ASN A 401 -8.34 -14.88 -13.87
N VAL A 402 -8.43 -13.63 -14.36
CA VAL A 402 -9.18 -13.29 -15.56
C VAL A 402 -8.59 -13.99 -16.78
N MET A 403 -7.27 -13.95 -16.98
CA MET A 403 -6.59 -14.67 -18.05
C MET A 403 -6.85 -16.18 -17.95
N LYS A 404 -6.72 -16.75 -16.74
CA LYS A 404 -7.00 -18.17 -16.48
C LYS A 404 -8.43 -18.55 -16.89
N GLY A 405 -9.41 -17.75 -16.47
CA GLY A 405 -10.82 -17.97 -16.78
C GLY A 405 -11.11 -17.86 -18.27
N ALA A 406 -10.63 -16.80 -18.92
CA ALA A 406 -10.85 -16.56 -20.35
C ALA A 406 -10.26 -17.67 -21.22
N GLU A 407 -9.01 -18.09 -20.94
CA GLU A 407 -8.32 -19.17 -21.67
C GLU A 407 -8.95 -20.56 -21.44
N ALA A 408 -9.72 -20.74 -20.35
CA ALA A 408 -10.43 -21.99 -20.13
C ALA A 408 -11.66 -22.15 -21.04
N ILE A 409 -12.31 -21.03 -21.40
CA ILE A 409 -13.60 -21.03 -22.11
C ILE A 409 -13.47 -20.60 -23.57
N SER A 410 -12.49 -19.76 -23.91
CA SER A 410 -12.21 -19.22 -25.25
C SER A 410 -10.72 -18.83 -25.31
N ASP A 411 -10.39 -17.67 -25.87
CA ASP A 411 -9.09 -17.01 -25.84
C ASP A 411 -9.20 -15.70 -25.03
N TYR A 412 -8.16 -15.37 -24.27
CA TYR A 412 -8.04 -14.07 -23.60
C TYR A 412 -7.83 -12.94 -24.60
N THR A 413 -8.50 -11.82 -24.39
CA THR A 413 -8.32 -10.59 -25.17
C THR A 413 -8.03 -9.41 -24.23
N SER A 414 -7.03 -8.61 -24.59
CA SER A 414 -6.72 -7.35 -23.91
C SER A 414 -7.37 -6.16 -24.62
N LEU A 415 -7.45 -5.03 -23.94
CA LEU A 415 -7.92 -3.79 -24.56
C LEU A 415 -6.91 -3.30 -25.61
N PRO A 416 -7.37 -2.68 -26.72
CA PRO A 416 -6.49 -1.97 -27.64
C PRO A 416 -5.64 -0.93 -26.90
N HIS A 417 -4.39 -0.72 -27.33
CA HIS A 417 -3.47 0.21 -26.67
C HIS A 417 -4.03 1.64 -26.56
N GLN A 418 -4.72 2.14 -27.60
CA GLN A 418 -5.33 3.46 -27.54
C GLN A 418 -6.40 3.58 -26.43
N GLU A 419 -7.17 2.52 -26.21
CA GLU A 419 -8.18 2.47 -25.15
C GLU A 419 -7.53 2.40 -23.77
N ALA A 420 -6.52 1.55 -23.61
CA ALA A 420 -5.73 1.50 -22.38
C ALA A 420 -5.09 2.87 -22.06
N PHE A 421 -4.62 3.59 -23.07
CA PHE A 421 -4.03 4.93 -22.92
C PHE A 421 -5.06 5.95 -22.48
N ASN A 422 -6.23 5.95 -23.12
CA ASN A 422 -7.33 6.87 -22.79
C ASN A 422 -7.84 6.71 -21.34
N ILE A 423 -7.63 5.54 -20.74
CA ILE A 423 -7.93 5.24 -19.33
C ILE A 423 -6.76 5.67 -18.44
N GLU A 424 -5.54 5.24 -18.76
CA GLU A 424 -4.36 5.52 -17.94
C GLU A 424 -4.10 7.03 -17.83
N TYR A 425 -4.20 7.77 -18.93
CA TYR A 425 -3.93 9.21 -19.03
C TYR A 425 -5.19 10.07 -19.01
N TRP A 426 -6.26 9.57 -18.40
CA TRP A 426 -7.52 10.28 -18.37
C TRP A 426 -7.43 11.59 -17.58
N LEU A 427 -7.84 12.69 -18.21
CA LEU A 427 -7.80 14.04 -17.64
C LEU A 427 -8.57 14.17 -16.32
N LEU A 428 -9.67 13.44 -16.15
CA LEU A 428 -10.44 13.47 -14.90
C LEU A 428 -9.71 12.79 -13.75
N GLU A 429 -9.03 11.68 -14.04
CA GLU A 429 -8.21 11.01 -13.04
C GLU A 429 -6.98 11.86 -12.71
N GLU A 430 -6.37 12.51 -13.71
CA GLU A 430 -5.30 13.48 -13.53
C GLU A 430 -5.74 14.66 -12.64
N ALA A 431 -6.93 15.21 -12.87
CA ALA A 431 -7.48 16.28 -12.03
C ALA A 431 -7.67 15.85 -10.57
N LYS A 432 -7.99 14.58 -10.31
CA LYS A 432 -8.03 14.03 -8.94
C LYS A 432 -6.63 13.94 -8.35
N LEU A 433 -5.66 13.42 -9.11
CA LEU A 433 -4.27 13.30 -8.67
C LEU A 433 -3.66 14.66 -8.31
N GLN A 434 -3.93 15.71 -9.11
CA GLN A 434 -3.44 17.07 -8.87
C GLN A 434 -4.06 17.72 -7.62
N ARG A 435 -5.25 17.29 -7.19
CA ARG A 435 -5.90 17.76 -5.96
C ARG A 435 -5.43 17.02 -4.70
N MET A 436 -4.68 15.93 -4.84
CA MET A 436 -4.15 15.20 -3.69
C MET A 436 -3.13 16.07 -2.94
N PRO A 437 -3.08 16.00 -1.60
CA PRO A 437 -2.03 16.66 -0.84
C PRO A 437 -0.66 16.17 -1.30
N LYS A 438 0.34 17.06 -1.21
CA LYS A 438 1.72 16.68 -1.51
C LYS A 438 2.13 15.48 -0.64
N PRO A 439 2.94 14.54 -1.17
CA PRO A 439 3.48 13.45 -0.39
C PRO A 439 4.20 13.97 0.86
N LYS A 440 4.14 13.18 1.94
CA LYS A 440 4.85 13.51 3.17
C LYS A 440 6.35 13.32 2.98
N ALA A 441 7.15 13.93 3.84
CA ALA A 441 8.60 14.04 3.63
C ALA A 441 9.34 12.69 3.58
N LEU A 442 8.81 11.64 4.23
CA LEU A 442 9.39 10.31 4.24
C LEU A 442 8.58 9.28 3.43
N THR A 443 7.61 9.71 2.62
CA THR A 443 6.95 8.81 1.66
C THR A 443 7.99 8.15 0.77
N GLY A 444 7.86 6.84 0.57
CA GLY A 444 8.83 6.05 -0.19
C GLY A 444 10.05 5.57 0.61
N ARG A 445 10.19 5.94 1.89
CA ARG A 445 11.34 5.55 2.75
C ARG A 445 11.03 4.34 3.64
N VAL A 446 12.00 3.44 3.78
CA VAL A 446 11.94 2.30 4.71
C VAL A 446 12.85 2.54 5.92
N ALA A 447 12.27 2.56 7.11
CA ALA A 447 12.99 2.82 8.35
C ALA A 447 13.09 1.60 9.26
N LEU A 448 14.30 1.29 9.72
CA LEU A 448 14.56 0.33 10.79
C LEU A 448 15.13 1.09 11.99
N VAL A 449 14.35 1.10 13.08
CA VAL A 449 14.68 1.81 14.33
C VAL A 449 14.91 0.77 15.40
N THR A 450 16.13 0.62 15.92
CA THR A 450 16.41 -0.44 16.89
C THR A 450 15.79 -0.14 18.26
N GLY A 451 15.16 -1.13 18.90
CA GLY A 451 14.45 -0.94 20.17
C GLY A 451 13.25 0.00 20.06
N SER A 452 12.45 -0.17 19.00
CA SER A 452 11.32 0.71 18.67
C SER A 452 9.99 0.33 19.34
N ALA A 453 9.99 -0.63 20.27
CA ALA A 453 8.78 -0.95 21.04
C ALA A 453 8.61 -0.09 22.32
N GLY A 454 9.58 0.76 22.67
CA GLY A 454 9.50 1.65 23.83
C GLY A 454 10.32 2.93 23.71
N GLY A 455 10.09 3.87 24.63
CA GLY A 455 10.84 5.11 24.81
C GLY A 455 11.12 5.90 23.53
N ILE A 456 12.38 6.34 23.39
CA ILE A 456 12.88 7.14 22.25
C ILE A 456 12.65 6.40 20.92
N GLY A 457 12.95 5.10 20.86
CA GLY A 457 12.81 4.31 19.64
C GLY A 457 11.37 4.29 19.12
N LYS A 458 10.38 4.08 20.01
CA LYS A 458 8.97 4.11 19.62
C LYS A 458 8.53 5.49 19.16
N ALA A 459 8.97 6.55 19.82
CA ALA A 459 8.65 7.92 19.41
C ALA A 459 9.22 8.26 18.02
N ILE A 460 10.46 7.84 17.73
CA ILE A 460 11.08 8.01 16.40
C ILE A 460 10.31 7.22 15.34
N ALA A 461 10.01 5.94 15.60
CA ALA A 461 9.23 5.10 14.71
C ALA A 461 7.86 5.72 14.40
N LYS A 462 7.18 6.24 15.42
CA LYS A 462 5.88 6.89 15.29
C LYS A 462 5.98 8.16 14.43
N LYS A 463 6.96 9.01 14.71
CA LYS A 463 7.21 10.23 13.91
C LYS A 463 7.50 9.89 12.45
N PHE A 464 8.28 8.84 12.18
CA PHE A 464 8.59 8.45 10.81
C PHE A 464 7.36 7.91 10.06
N ALA A 465 6.52 7.11 10.73
CA ALA A 465 5.24 6.66 10.17
C ALA A 465 4.26 7.83 9.94
N GLU A 466 4.18 8.78 10.87
CA GLU A 466 3.42 10.02 10.72
C GLU A 466 3.84 10.83 9.50
N GLU A 467 5.13 10.80 9.14
CA GLU A 467 5.73 11.48 7.99
C GLU A 467 5.80 10.60 6.73
N GLY A 468 5.13 9.43 6.73
CA GLY A 468 4.88 8.61 5.55
C GLY A 468 5.90 7.50 5.27
N ALA A 469 6.89 7.29 6.15
CA ALA A 469 7.77 6.12 6.04
C ALA A 469 7.02 4.84 6.40
N VAL A 470 7.52 3.71 5.89
CA VAL A 470 7.19 2.40 6.46
C VAL A 470 8.26 2.00 7.48
N VAL A 471 7.84 1.38 8.58
CA VAL A 471 8.72 1.15 9.73
C VAL A 471 8.84 -0.33 10.08
N VAL A 472 10.06 -0.78 10.35
CA VAL A 472 10.38 -2.09 10.90
C VAL A 472 10.47 -1.97 12.41
N LEU A 473 9.39 -2.33 13.09
CA LEU A 473 9.35 -2.34 14.53
C LEU A 473 10.11 -3.55 15.08
N ASN A 474 10.95 -3.33 16.08
CA ASN A 474 11.69 -4.41 16.72
C ASN A 474 12.00 -4.13 18.19
N ASP A 475 12.11 -5.21 18.95
CA ASP A 475 12.59 -5.23 20.33
C ASP A 475 13.00 -6.68 20.67
N MET A 476 13.85 -6.86 21.67
CA MET A 476 14.17 -8.19 22.21
C MET A 476 13.01 -8.77 23.04
N ASN A 477 12.11 -7.90 23.53
CA ASN A 477 10.92 -8.30 24.27
C ASN A 477 9.71 -8.42 23.33
N ALA A 478 9.24 -9.65 23.11
CA ALA A 478 8.15 -9.96 22.20
C ALA A 478 6.80 -9.33 22.62
N GLU A 479 6.48 -9.31 23.91
CA GLU A 479 5.21 -8.74 24.42
C GLU A 479 5.13 -7.23 24.17
N ARG A 480 6.23 -6.50 24.44
CA ARG A 480 6.31 -5.06 24.14
C ARG A 480 6.20 -4.80 22.64
N LEU A 481 6.83 -5.64 21.82
CA LEU A 481 6.77 -5.55 20.37
C LEU A 481 5.34 -5.77 19.84
N GLU A 482 4.62 -6.75 20.37
CA GLU A 482 3.22 -7.00 20.02
C GLU A 482 2.33 -5.80 20.37
N GLY A 483 2.49 -5.24 21.58
CA GLY A 483 1.77 -4.04 22.00
C GLY A 483 2.03 -2.83 21.11
N ALA A 484 3.29 -2.62 20.70
CA ALA A 484 3.64 -1.57 19.74
C ALA A 484 3.04 -1.83 18.35
N GLY A 485 2.99 -3.07 17.90
CA GLY A 485 2.34 -3.47 16.66
C GLY A 485 0.84 -3.12 16.63
N GLU A 486 0.10 -3.46 17.69
CA GLU A 486 -1.32 -3.12 17.77
C GLU A 486 -1.56 -1.61 17.85
N GLU A 487 -0.69 -0.86 18.55
CA GLU A 487 -0.72 0.60 18.55
C GLU A 487 -0.55 1.17 17.13
N PHE A 488 0.47 0.71 16.40
CA PHE A 488 0.75 1.19 15.03
C PHE A 488 -0.34 0.78 14.04
N LYS A 489 -0.92 -0.42 14.17
CA LYS A 489 -2.05 -0.87 13.35
C LYS A 489 -3.26 0.04 13.51
N LYS A 490 -3.56 0.44 14.75
CA LYS A 490 -4.67 1.36 15.05
C LYS A 490 -4.42 2.77 14.51
N LEU A 491 -3.19 3.27 14.60
CA LEU A 491 -2.85 4.63 14.20
C LEU A 491 -2.63 4.79 12.69
N PHE A 492 -2.01 3.81 12.04
CA PHE A 492 -1.47 3.94 10.68
C PHE A 492 -1.92 2.84 9.72
N GLY A 493 -2.56 1.78 10.22
CA GLY A 493 -2.96 0.62 9.42
C GLY A 493 -1.84 -0.40 9.22
N LYS A 494 -2.20 -1.57 8.66
CA LYS A 494 -1.31 -2.73 8.50
C LYS A 494 -0.16 -2.53 7.50
N ASP A 495 -0.32 -1.60 6.54
CA ASP A 495 0.66 -1.37 5.48
C ASP A 495 1.79 -0.41 5.92
N ALA A 496 1.68 0.23 7.09
CA ALA A 496 2.64 1.21 7.57
C ALA A 496 3.85 0.60 8.31
N TYR A 497 3.78 -0.67 8.72
CA TYR A 497 4.85 -1.28 9.51
C TYR A 497 4.93 -2.79 9.34
N THR A 498 6.04 -3.36 9.79
CA THR A 498 6.21 -4.79 10.05
C THR A 498 6.93 -4.98 11.39
N THR A 499 6.92 -6.19 11.96
CA THR A 499 7.55 -6.48 13.26
C THR A 499 8.57 -7.60 13.13
N VAL A 500 9.65 -7.52 13.90
CA VAL A 500 10.66 -8.57 14.01
C VAL A 500 11.32 -8.51 15.40
N VAL A 501 11.54 -9.66 16.03
CA VAL A 501 12.30 -9.71 17.29
C VAL A 501 13.77 -9.42 16.99
N LEU A 502 14.39 -8.54 17.76
CA LEU A 502 15.78 -8.16 17.54
C LEU A 502 16.53 -7.91 18.84
N ASP A 503 17.51 -8.76 19.11
CA ASP A 503 18.66 -8.49 19.96
C ASP A 503 19.84 -8.04 19.10
N VAL A 504 20.26 -6.78 19.26
CA VAL A 504 21.37 -6.18 18.48
C VAL A 504 22.74 -6.82 18.76
N THR A 505 22.85 -7.72 19.73
CA THR A 505 24.07 -8.52 19.97
C THR A 505 24.12 -9.80 19.12
N LYS A 506 23.03 -10.14 18.42
CA LYS A 506 22.85 -11.38 17.66
C LYS A 506 22.86 -11.09 16.16
N ALA A 507 23.94 -11.49 15.48
CA ALA A 507 24.14 -11.20 14.05
C ALA A 507 23.08 -11.87 13.14
N ASP A 508 22.62 -13.06 13.51
CA ASP A 508 21.53 -13.78 12.88
C ASP A 508 20.22 -13.00 12.96
N GLN A 509 19.85 -12.48 14.14
CA GLN A 509 18.63 -11.67 14.28
C GLN A 509 18.71 -10.34 13.53
N ILE A 510 19.90 -9.73 13.44
CA ILE A 510 20.11 -8.52 12.61
C ILE A 510 19.89 -8.86 11.13
N ALA A 511 20.44 -9.98 10.66
CA ALA A 511 20.24 -10.43 9.28
C ALA A 511 18.74 -10.68 9.00
N ASP A 512 18.03 -11.32 9.93
CA ASP A 512 16.59 -11.57 9.83
C ASP A 512 15.78 -10.26 9.82
N ALA A 513 16.16 -9.26 10.61
CA ALA A 513 15.48 -7.97 10.63
C ALA A 513 15.63 -7.21 9.29
N VAL A 514 16.82 -7.26 8.70
CA VAL A 514 17.08 -6.67 7.38
C VAL A 514 16.39 -7.47 6.26
N ALA A 515 16.37 -8.80 6.36
CA ALA A 515 15.64 -9.67 5.44
C ALA A 515 14.13 -9.41 5.50
N THR A 516 13.58 -9.25 6.71
CA THR A 516 12.16 -8.90 6.94
C THR A 516 11.83 -7.55 6.31
N ALA A 517 12.67 -6.53 6.52
CA ALA A 517 12.52 -5.23 5.89
C ALA A 517 12.51 -5.33 4.36
N THR A 518 13.43 -6.12 3.82
CA THR A 518 13.62 -6.31 2.39
C THR A 518 12.45 -7.05 1.74
N LEU A 519 11.97 -8.12 2.36
CA LEU A 519 10.83 -8.88 1.88
C LEU A 519 9.53 -8.05 1.98
N ALA A 520 9.37 -7.33 3.09
CA ALA A 520 8.17 -6.53 3.32
C ALA A 520 8.12 -5.26 2.47
N PHE A 521 9.25 -4.57 2.25
CA PHE A 521 9.26 -3.21 1.69
C PHE A 521 10.25 -2.99 0.54
N GLY A 522 11.01 -4.02 0.17
CA GLY A 522 11.99 -3.97 -0.92
C GLY A 522 13.38 -3.48 -0.52
N GLY A 523 13.63 -3.12 0.75
CA GLY A 523 14.97 -2.81 1.26
C GLY A 523 14.96 -1.95 2.51
N VAL A 524 15.98 -1.09 2.70
CA VAL A 524 16.16 -0.23 3.89
C VAL A 524 16.83 1.10 3.51
N ASP A 525 16.28 2.23 3.95
CA ASP A 525 16.79 3.58 3.63
C ASP A 525 17.21 4.40 4.84
N LEU A 526 16.62 4.10 6.01
CA LEU A 526 16.78 4.86 7.24
C LEU A 526 17.11 3.88 8.37
N ILE A 527 18.31 3.99 8.94
CA ILE A 527 18.65 3.30 10.18
C ILE A 527 18.69 4.29 11.32
N VAL A 528 18.03 3.93 12.42
CA VAL A 528 18.23 4.61 13.68
C VAL A 528 18.76 3.62 14.71
N ASN A 529 20.05 3.71 15.01
CA ASN A 529 20.67 2.93 16.07
C ASN A 529 20.30 3.57 17.41
N ASN A 530 19.26 3.04 18.04
CA ASN A 530 18.69 3.55 19.29
C ASN A 530 18.82 2.55 20.46
N ALA A 531 18.93 1.25 20.20
CA ALA A 531 19.10 0.24 21.24
C ALA A 531 20.24 0.60 22.19
N GLY A 532 19.97 0.52 23.49
CA GLY A 532 20.97 0.84 24.50
C GLY A 532 20.49 0.65 25.94
N LEU A 533 21.48 0.54 26.82
CA LEU A 533 21.32 0.42 28.27
C LEU A 533 22.43 1.23 28.96
N SER A 534 22.31 1.40 30.27
CA SER A 534 23.28 2.18 31.04
C SER A 534 23.62 1.49 32.37
N ILE A 535 24.90 1.45 32.74
CA ILE A 535 25.40 0.89 34.02
C ILE A 535 26.29 1.94 34.74
N SER A 536 25.92 2.32 35.97
CA SER A 536 26.48 3.44 36.74
C SER A 536 27.06 2.87 38.00
N LYS A 537 28.37 2.72 38.00
CA LYS A 537 29.15 2.17 39.10
C LYS A 537 30.46 2.96 39.19
N THR A 538 31.03 3.00 40.39
CA THR A 538 32.40 3.50 40.54
C THR A 538 33.35 2.60 39.74
N ILE A 539 34.55 3.08 39.41
CA ILE A 539 35.51 2.26 38.66
C ILE A 539 35.91 0.98 39.43
N ALA A 540 35.92 1.03 40.77
CA ALA A 540 36.23 -0.13 41.61
C ALA A 540 35.11 -1.19 41.61
N ASP A 541 33.85 -0.76 41.44
CA ASP A 541 32.68 -1.65 41.48
C ASP A 541 32.20 -2.09 40.08
N HIS A 542 32.78 -1.53 39.01
CA HIS A 542 32.39 -1.83 37.63
C HIS A 542 33.02 -3.15 37.21
N ALA A 543 32.21 -4.21 37.12
CA ALA A 543 32.70 -5.53 36.75
C ALA A 543 32.96 -5.61 35.24
N GLU A 544 33.87 -6.50 34.83
CA GLU A 544 34.17 -6.77 33.43
C GLU A 544 32.90 -7.13 32.63
N LYS A 545 32.03 -7.97 33.19
CA LYS A 545 30.73 -8.29 32.57
C LYS A 545 29.83 -7.07 32.31
N ASP A 546 29.92 -6.03 33.13
CA ASP A 546 29.13 -4.80 32.95
C ASP A 546 29.71 -3.99 31.78
N TRP A 547 31.05 -3.97 31.67
CA TRP A 547 31.77 -3.35 30.57
C TRP A 547 31.47 -4.05 29.24
N ASP A 548 31.59 -5.38 29.22
CA ASP A 548 31.33 -6.20 28.03
C ASP A 548 29.90 -6.00 27.53
N LEU A 549 28.91 -6.07 28.43
CA LEU A 549 27.51 -5.84 28.09
C LEU A 549 27.29 -4.45 27.47
N LEU A 550 27.92 -3.40 28.04
CA LEU A 550 27.82 -2.05 27.50
C LEU A 550 28.44 -1.95 26.09
N TYR A 551 29.62 -2.52 25.88
CA TYR A 551 30.29 -2.47 24.57
C TYR A 551 29.62 -3.35 23.52
N ASP A 552 29.14 -4.54 23.90
CA ASP A 552 28.42 -5.46 23.01
C ASP A 552 27.11 -4.83 22.51
N VAL A 553 26.34 -4.20 23.39
CA VAL A 553 25.06 -3.58 23.00
C VAL A 553 25.27 -2.24 22.29
N LEU A 554 26.04 -1.32 22.89
CA LEU A 554 26.13 0.06 22.41
C LEU A 554 27.05 0.19 21.19
N VAL A 555 28.24 -0.40 21.22
CA VAL A 555 29.26 -0.18 20.20
C VAL A 555 29.17 -1.24 19.11
N LYS A 556 29.28 -2.51 19.50
CA LYS A 556 29.25 -3.63 18.55
C LYS A 556 27.87 -3.82 17.92
N GLY A 557 26.79 -3.67 18.69
CA GLY A 557 25.43 -3.70 18.16
C GLY A 557 25.19 -2.62 17.10
N GLN A 558 25.57 -1.37 17.36
CA GLN A 558 25.53 -0.29 16.35
C GLN A 558 26.33 -0.66 15.09
N PHE A 559 27.54 -1.19 15.28
CA PHE A 559 28.40 -1.60 14.17
C PHE A 559 27.72 -2.67 13.29
N LEU A 560 27.22 -3.75 13.90
CA LEU A 560 26.62 -4.86 13.16
C LEU A 560 25.35 -4.44 12.40
N VAL A 561 24.48 -3.66 13.03
CA VAL A 561 23.26 -3.12 12.38
C VAL A 561 23.63 -2.19 11.22
N THR A 562 24.60 -1.29 11.44
CA THR A 562 25.08 -0.37 10.40
C THR A 562 25.69 -1.12 9.22
N GLN A 563 26.49 -2.16 9.48
CA GLN A 563 27.11 -2.99 8.45
C GLN A 563 26.06 -3.70 7.58
N ALA A 564 25.10 -4.37 8.22
CA ALA A 564 24.03 -5.10 7.52
C ALA A 564 23.16 -4.16 6.66
N ALA A 565 22.80 -2.99 7.20
CA ALA A 565 22.01 -2.01 6.47
C ALA A 565 22.78 -1.38 5.29
N THR A 566 24.06 -1.07 5.48
CA THR A 566 24.92 -0.51 4.42
C THR A 566 25.01 -1.47 3.23
N ALA A 567 25.11 -2.78 3.49
CA ALA A 567 25.12 -3.78 2.43
C ALA A 567 23.84 -3.74 1.57
N VAL A 568 22.67 -3.51 2.18
CA VAL A 568 21.41 -3.32 1.46
C VAL A 568 21.36 -1.97 0.73
N MET A 569 21.75 -0.87 1.39
CA MET A 569 21.76 0.46 0.79
C MET A 569 22.61 0.51 -0.49
N LYS A 570 23.77 -0.14 -0.50
CA LYS A 570 24.64 -0.26 -1.69
C LYS A 570 24.01 -1.07 -2.82
N LYS A 571 23.27 -2.13 -2.51
CA LYS A 571 22.51 -2.88 -3.52
C LYS A 571 21.45 -2.02 -4.20
N GLN A 572 20.75 -1.19 -3.42
CA GLN A 572 19.72 -0.28 -3.94
C GLN A 572 20.30 0.86 -4.75
N ASP A 573 21.47 1.38 -4.35
CA ASP A 573 22.16 2.49 -5.03
C ASP A 573 21.31 3.78 -5.15
N ILE A 574 20.57 4.09 -4.08
CA ILE A 574 19.76 5.31 -3.97
C ILE A 574 20.15 6.18 -2.76
N GLY A 575 21.29 5.89 -2.12
CA GLY A 575 21.75 6.53 -0.89
C GLY A 575 21.03 6.00 0.37
N GLY A 576 21.11 6.75 1.46
CA GLY A 576 20.46 6.39 2.72
C GLY A 576 20.84 7.32 3.87
N ASP A 577 20.19 7.14 5.03
CA ASP A 577 20.53 7.87 6.25
C ASP A 577 20.69 6.92 7.43
N ILE A 578 21.77 7.12 8.18
CA ILE A 578 22.06 6.44 9.44
C ILE A 578 22.10 7.51 10.53
N ILE A 579 21.27 7.35 11.53
CA ILE A 579 21.19 8.26 12.68
C ILE A 579 21.51 7.45 13.93
N ASN A 580 22.54 7.84 14.66
CA ASN A 580 22.94 7.14 15.89
C ASN A 580 22.48 7.94 17.10
N ILE A 581 21.67 7.32 17.96
CA ILE A 581 21.27 7.90 19.25
C ILE A 581 22.40 7.61 20.24
N VAL A 582 23.21 8.63 20.47
CA VAL A 582 24.37 8.51 21.35
C VAL A 582 23.96 9.02 22.73
N SER A 583 24.51 10.14 23.20
CA SER A 583 24.25 10.73 24.51
C SER A 583 25.18 11.92 24.68
N LYS A 584 24.75 12.95 25.44
CA LYS A 584 25.68 13.99 25.91
C LYS A 584 26.92 13.44 26.63
N ASN A 585 26.84 12.23 27.22
CA ASN A 585 27.96 11.63 27.95
C ASN A 585 29.12 11.21 27.04
N ALA A 586 28.93 11.20 25.72
CA ALA A 586 30.03 11.07 24.76
C ALA A 586 30.93 12.32 24.73
N LEU A 587 30.41 13.48 25.15
CA LEU A 587 31.09 14.77 25.12
C LEU A 587 31.44 15.26 26.53
N VAL A 588 30.63 14.90 27.53
CA VAL A 588 30.78 15.37 28.91
C VAL A 588 30.95 14.20 29.86
N SER A 589 32.04 14.22 30.63
CA SER A 589 32.25 13.26 31.71
C SER A 589 31.25 13.45 32.86
N GLY A 590 30.70 12.36 33.36
CA GLY A 590 29.90 12.32 34.58
C GLY A 590 30.45 11.29 35.58
N PRO A 591 30.21 11.46 36.89
CA PRO A 591 30.67 10.50 37.89
C PRO A 591 30.04 9.12 37.66
N ASN A 592 30.77 8.06 38.02
CA ASN A 592 30.34 6.65 37.98
C ASN A 592 29.91 6.14 36.60
N ASN A 593 30.42 6.72 35.51
CA ASN A 593 30.00 6.38 34.13
C ASN A 593 31.18 6.04 33.20
N ALA A 594 32.27 5.48 33.72
CA ALA A 594 33.45 5.15 32.90
C ALA A 594 33.11 4.21 31.73
N GLY A 595 32.40 3.10 32.00
CA GLY A 595 31.92 2.18 30.96
C GLY A 595 30.97 2.84 29.97
N TYR A 596 29.87 3.41 30.46
CA TYR A 596 28.84 4.01 29.58
C TYR A 596 29.35 5.20 28.77
N GLY A 597 30.07 6.13 29.41
CA GLY A 597 30.63 7.31 28.76
C GLY A 597 31.67 6.95 27.71
N SER A 598 32.56 5.99 27.98
CA SER A 598 33.53 5.51 26.98
C SER A 598 32.87 4.83 25.79
N ALA A 599 31.87 3.95 26.02
CA ALA A 599 31.11 3.32 24.96
C ALA A 599 30.37 4.35 24.08
N LYS A 600 29.76 5.37 24.70
CA LYS A 600 29.08 6.46 23.97
C LYS A 600 30.07 7.34 23.19
N ALA A 601 31.26 7.61 23.72
CA ALA A 601 32.32 8.28 22.98
C ALA A 601 32.80 7.45 21.78
N ALA A 602 32.91 6.12 21.92
CA ALA A 602 33.22 5.22 20.83
C ALA A 602 32.13 5.22 19.74
N GLN A 603 30.84 5.16 20.11
CA GLN A 603 29.72 5.29 19.15
C GLN A 603 29.77 6.62 18.37
N LEU A 604 30.05 7.72 19.06
CA LEU A 604 30.18 9.05 18.44
C LEU A 604 31.33 9.09 17.43
N HIS A 605 32.50 8.57 17.80
CA HIS A 605 33.65 8.56 16.90
C HIS A 605 33.42 7.62 15.70
N LEU A 606 32.88 6.43 15.93
CA LEU A 606 32.49 5.49 14.87
C LEU A 606 31.52 6.14 13.86
N SER A 607 30.58 6.95 14.34
CA SER A 607 29.63 7.67 13.46
C SER A 607 30.34 8.62 12.49
N ARG A 608 31.41 9.28 12.93
CA ARG A 608 32.22 10.18 12.08
C ARG A 608 33.04 9.40 11.05
N LEU A 609 33.61 8.26 11.45
CA LEU A 609 34.34 7.37 10.54
C LEU A 609 33.40 6.84 9.45
N ASN A 610 32.21 6.36 9.83
CA ASN A 610 31.21 5.88 8.87
C ASN A 610 30.70 7.00 7.96
N ALA A 611 30.57 8.24 8.45
CA ALA A 611 30.19 9.39 7.61
C ALA A 611 31.22 9.65 6.49
N ALA A 612 32.52 9.50 6.81
CA ALA A 612 33.60 9.67 5.83
C ALA A 612 33.66 8.51 4.83
N GLU A 613 33.49 7.28 5.31
CA GLU A 613 33.54 6.07 4.48
C GLU A 613 32.35 5.97 3.52
N LEU A 614 31.13 6.24 4.00
CA LEU A 614 29.89 5.98 3.26
C LEU A 614 29.40 7.19 2.43
N GLY A 615 30.07 8.34 2.57
CA GLY A 615 29.77 9.56 1.82
C GLY A 615 29.76 9.38 0.28
N PRO A 616 30.73 8.66 -0.34
CA PRO A 616 30.73 8.38 -1.78
C PRO A 616 29.48 7.64 -2.26
N ASP A 617 28.90 6.78 -1.42
CA ASP A 617 27.67 6.03 -1.69
C ASP A 617 26.40 6.86 -1.41
N LYS A 618 26.56 8.16 -1.09
CA LYS A 618 25.47 9.08 -0.68
C LYS A 618 24.69 8.60 0.54
N ILE A 619 25.34 7.82 1.42
CA ILE A 619 24.78 7.40 2.69
C ILE A 619 25.28 8.36 3.77
N ARG A 620 24.36 9.10 4.38
CA ARG A 620 24.69 10.09 5.41
C ARG A 620 24.70 9.44 6.78
N VAL A 621 25.64 9.83 7.63
CA VAL A 621 25.71 9.34 9.01
C VAL A 621 25.75 10.52 9.95
N ASN A 622 24.73 10.66 10.81
CA ASN A 622 24.62 11.77 11.76
C ASN A 622 24.30 11.25 13.17
N VAL A 623 24.50 12.10 14.18
CA VAL A 623 24.30 11.76 15.59
C VAL A 623 23.28 12.69 16.22
N VAL A 624 22.41 12.11 17.05
CA VAL A 624 21.57 12.85 17.99
C VAL A 624 22.01 12.52 19.41
N ASN A 625 22.30 13.55 20.19
CA ASN A 625 22.76 13.45 21.58
C ASN A 625 21.67 13.90 22.55
N PRO A 626 20.88 12.97 23.10
CA PRO A 626 19.92 13.29 24.16
C PRO A 626 20.62 13.57 25.50
N ASP A 627 19.94 14.34 26.35
CA ASP A 627 20.12 14.32 27.80
C ASP A 627 18.82 13.91 28.52
N ALA A 628 18.98 13.24 29.66
CA ALA A 628 17.95 12.98 30.67
C ALA A 628 16.51 12.68 30.20
N VAL A 629 16.32 11.89 29.12
CA VAL A 629 14.98 11.48 28.66
C VAL A 629 14.43 10.37 29.55
N ILE A 630 13.65 10.75 30.56
CA ILE A 630 13.13 9.85 31.61
C ILE A 630 11.80 9.19 31.21
N SER A 631 10.87 9.96 30.63
CA SER A 631 9.54 9.45 30.26
C SER A 631 9.61 8.27 29.31
N ASP A 632 8.87 7.20 29.62
CA ASP A 632 8.71 5.96 28.84
C ASP A 632 10.02 5.21 28.51
N SER A 633 11.12 5.53 29.21
CA SER A 633 12.45 4.98 28.92
C SER A 633 12.84 3.85 29.88
N ASN A 634 12.99 2.65 29.34
CA ASN A 634 13.45 1.47 30.10
C ASN A 634 14.87 1.61 30.65
N ILE A 635 15.67 2.56 30.14
CA ILE A 635 17.02 2.85 30.65
C ILE A 635 16.94 3.39 32.09
N TRP A 636 15.81 3.97 32.50
CA TRP A 636 15.58 4.47 33.86
C TRP A 636 14.93 3.44 34.78
N ALA A 637 14.49 2.30 34.25
CA ALA A 637 13.98 1.19 35.02
C ALA A 637 15.12 0.37 35.66
N GLY A 638 14.80 -0.57 36.54
CA GLY A 638 15.76 -1.56 37.06
C GLY A 638 16.83 -1.00 38.01
N GLY A 639 16.54 0.08 38.76
CA GLY A 639 17.45 0.63 39.76
C GLY A 639 18.29 1.83 39.29
N TRP A 640 18.23 2.21 38.01
CA TRP A 640 19.02 3.33 37.47
C TRP A 640 18.55 4.68 38.01
N ALA A 641 17.24 4.95 37.92
CA ALA A 641 16.66 6.18 38.44
C ALA A 641 16.94 6.29 39.93
N GLU A 642 16.77 5.21 40.69
CA GLU A 642 17.05 5.13 42.12
C GLU A 642 18.53 5.39 42.43
N GLY A 643 19.45 4.80 41.65
CA GLY A 643 20.89 5.02 41.78
C GLY A 643 21.29 6.48 41.53
N ARG A 644 20.65 7.14 40.56
CA ARG A 644 20.90 8.55 40.22
C ARG A 644 20.24 9.51 41.21
N ALA A 645 19.01 9.24 41.60
CA ALA A 645 18.29 9.93 42.67
C ALA A 645 19.13 9.92 43.95
N LYS A 646 19.64 8.75 44.35
CA LYS A 646 20.56 8.58 45.48
C LYS A 646 21.87 9.34 45.30
N ALA A 647 22.50 9.25 44.12
CA ALA A 647 23.76 9.96 43.84
C ALA A 647 23.60 11.49 43.86
N TYR A 648 22.39 12.01 43.60
CA TYR A 648 22.07 13.44 43.58
C TYR A 648 21.33 13.95 44.81
N GLY A 649 20.90 13.07 45.71
CA GLY A 649 20.18 13.43 46.94
C GLY A 649 18.76 13.94 46.70
N VAL A 650 18.07 13.44 45.65
CA VAL A 650 16.67 13.78 45.30
C VAL A 650 15.82 12.52 45.22
N THR A 651 14.49 12.63 45.16
CA THR A 651 13.63 11.46 44.86
C THR A 651 13.59 11.15 43.36
N VAL A 652 13.08 9.97 42.98
CA VAL A 652 12.95 9.57 41.57
C VAL A 652 11.96 10.48 40.83
N GLU A 653 10.87 10.89 41.49
CA GLU A 653 9.85 11.77 40.96
C GLU A 653 10.39 13.19 40.69
N GLU A 654 11.38 13.62 41.47
CA GLU A 654 12.03 14.92 41.33
C GLU A 654 13.10 14.93 40.22
N LEU A 655 13.56 13.76 39.75
CA LEU A 655 14.65 13.66 38.78
C LEU A 655 14.41 14.45 37.48
N PRO A 656 13.23 14.40 36.82
CA PRO A 656 13.02 15.18 35.60
C PRO A 656 13.22 16.67 35.82
N ALA A 657 12.63 17.23 36.87
CA ALA A 657 12.78 18.65 37.21
C ALA A 657 14.22 18.97 37.66
N TYR A 658 14.89 18.06 38.36
CA TYR A 658 16.29 18.22 38.76
C TYR A 658 17.23 18.30 37.54
N TYR A 659 17.06 17.41 36.55
CA TYR A 659 17.85 17.45 35.33
C TYR A 659 17.54 18.70 34.50
N ALA A 660 16.27 19.06 34.35
CA ALA A 660 15.87 20.27 33.63
C ALA A 660 16.60 21.52 34.17
N LYS A 661 16.64 21.71 35.49
CA LYS A 661 17.33 22.84 36.17
C LYS A 661 18.84 22.94 35.91
N ARG A 662 19.47 21.91 35.36
CA ARG A 662 20.91 21.89 35.03
C ARG A 662 21.18 22.34 33.59
N THR A 663 20.14 22.54 32.80
CA THR A 663 20.19 22.93 31.40
C THR A 663 19.92 24.44 31.28
N LEU A 664 20.40 25.08 30.20
CA LEU A 664 20.19 26.52 30.00
C LEU A 664 18.71 26.89 29.81
N LEU A 665 17.92 25.99 29.22
CA LEU A 665 16.50 26.22 28.95
C LEU A 665 15.60 25.89 30.15
N ASN A 666 16.09 25.16 31.15
CA ASN A 666 15.30 24.68 32.29
C ASN A 666 14.10 23.80 31.90
N GLU A 667 14.18 23.11 30.77
CA GLU A 667 13.09 22.29 30.22
C GLU A 667 13.38 20.78 30.34
N VAL A 668 12.31 20.00 30.44
CA VAL A 668 12.37 18.52 30.43
C VAL A 668 12.45 18.05 28.98
N ILE A 669 13.39 17.15 28.68
CA ILE A 669 13.53 16.55 27.35
C ILE A 669 12.69 15.27 27.25
N LEU A 670 11.86 15.20 26.21
CA LEU A 670 10.93 14.11 25.96
C LEU A 670 11.37 13.24 24.77
N PRO A 671 10.87 11.99 24.66
CA PRO A 671 11.13 11.14 23.50
C PRO A 671 10.78 11.80 22.15
N VAL A 672 9.72 12.61 22.12
CA VAL A 672 9.28 13.33 20.91
C VAL A 672 10.29 14.38 20.44
N ASP A 673 11.06 14.99 21.34
CA ASP A 673 12.10 15.96 20.98
C ASP A 673 13.24 15.27 20.22
N ILE A 674 13.59 14.06 20.65
CA ILE A 674 14.59 13.23 19.98
C ILE A 674 14.06 12.75 18.62
N ALA A 675 12.78 12.39 18.54
CA ALA A 675 12.11 12.03 17.29
C ALA A 675 12.12 13.18 16.28
N ASN A 676 11.84 14.40 16.72
CA ASN A 676 11.89 15.60 15.89
C ASN A 676 13.31 15.89 15.37
N ALA A 677 14.34 15.69 16.20
CA ALA A 677 15.72 15.83 15.77
C ALA A 677 16.14 14.79 14.72
N CYS A 678 15.72 13.52 14.90
CA CYS A 678 15.93 12.49 13.89
C CYS A 678 15.22 12.83 12.57
N PHE A 679 13.97 13.33 12.66
CA PHE A 679 13.22 13.78 11.50
C PHE A 679 13.87 14.99 10.82
N ALA A 680 14.46 15.94 11.55
CA ALA A 680 15.17 17.06 10.95
C ALA A 680 16.33 16.59 10.05
N PHE A 681 17.05 15.54 10.46
CA PHE A 681 18.06 14.91 9.61
C PHE A 681 17.44 14.16 8.44
N ALA A 682 16.41 13.34 8.65
CA ALA A 682 15.85 12.44 7.63
C ALA A 682 14.89 13.11 6.63
N GLY A 683 14.20 14.19 7.03
CA GLY A 683 13.09 14.84 6.32
C GLY A 683 13.48 15.66 5.09
N GLY A 684 14.70 15.50 4.57
CA GLY A 684 15.15 16.09 3.31
C GLY A 684 15.74 17.50 3.39
N LEU A 685 15.45 18.27 4.45
CA LEU A 685 15.97 19.64 4.62
C LEU A 685 17.49 19.69 4.84
N LEU A 686 18.08 18.62 5.37
CA LEU A 686 19.51 18.52 5.67
C LEU A 686 20.22 17.51 4.74
N SER A 687 19.74 17.31 3.52
CA SER A 687 20.26 16.31 2.56
C SER A 687 21.74 16.45 2.18
N LYS A 688 22.35 17.62 2.43
CA LYS A 688 23.80 17.86 2.21
C LYS A 688 24.64 17.80 3.49
N SER A 689 24.05 17.35 4.60
CA SER A 689 24.69 17.32 5.92
C SER A 689 24.96 15.88 6.37
N THR A 690 26.24 15.53 6.57
CA THR A 690 26.72 14.25 7.12
C THR A 690 27.84 14.49 8.14
N GLY A 691 28.06 13.57 9.08
CA GLY A 691 29.05 13.68 10.15
C GLY A 691 28.66 14.62 11.30
N ASN A 692 27.41 15.09 11.34
CA ASN A 692 26.96 16.10 12.30
C ASN A 692 26.59 15.48 13.64
N VAL A 693 26.63 16.32 14.67
CA VAL A 693 26.19 16.00 16.03
C VAL A 693 25.17 17.05 16.44
N LEU A 694 23.94 16.62 16.68
CA LEU A 694 22.87 17.48 17.16
C LEU A 694 22.56 17.15 18.63
N ASN A 695 22.87 18.08 19.52
CA ASN A 695 22.48 17.95 20.92
C ASN A 695 21.00 18.31 21.10
N VAL A 696 20.28 17.47 21.83
CA VAL A 696 18.89 17.69 22.27
C VAL A 696 18.87 17.48 23.78
N ASP A 697 19.38 18.48 24.49
CA ASP A 697 19.76 18.38 25.90
C ASP A 697 19.33 19.60 26.74
N GLY A 698 18.48 20.48 26.22
CA GLY A 698 18.06 21.70 26.92
C GLY A 698 19.18 22.75 27.03
N GLY A 699 20.31 22.55 26.36
CA GLY A 699 21.46 23.45 26.39
C GLY A 699 22.45 23.12 27.51
N VAL A 700 22.99 21.91 27.55
CA VAL A 700 24.08 21.59 28.49
C VAL A 700 25.37 22.24 27.98
N ALA A 701 25.77 23.38 28.56
CA ALA A 701 26.89 24.18 28.09
C ALA A 701 28.22 23.42 27.95
N ALA A 702 28.48 22.47 28.86
CA ALA A 702 29.68 21.63 28.79
C ALA A 702 29.68 20.65 27.60
N ALA A 703 28.51 20.34 27.04
CA ALA A 703 28.34 19.41 25.92
C ALA A 703 28.37 20.11 24.55
N PHE A 704 28.55 21.43 24.49
CA PHE A 704 28.58 22.15 23.22
C PHE A 704 29.70 21.62 22.32
N VAL A 705 29.29 21.10 21.17
CA VAL A 705 30.20 20.56 20.16
C VAL A 705 31.00 21.74 19.58
N ARG A 706 32.32 21.62 19.54
CA ARG A 706 33.24 22.61 18.99
C ARG A 706 33.99 22.05 17.79
#